data_AF-A0A5C6A5V2-F1
#
_entry.id   AF-A0A5C6A5V2-F1
#
_cell.length_a   1.000
_cell.length_b   1.000
_cell.length_c   1.000
_cell.angle_alpha   90.00
_cell.angle_beta   90.00
_cell.angle_gamma   90.00
#
_symmetry.space_group_name_H-M   'P 1'
#
loop_
_entity.id
_entity.type
_entity.pdbx_description
1 polymer ?
#
loop_
_entity_poly.entity_id
_entity_poly.type
_entity_poly.pdbx_seq_one_letter_code
_entity_poly.pdbx_strand_id
1 'polypeptide(L)'
;MICFKRYCLGTMIHLLAHVVPFATAHLVMGFARIPFGQDFWRNPIRHPLIIRCLLCPLVFTALLGLATAAAQDTAANTIIAAKEIDQQDIDQLVRNYMDRHGVPGMSIAVASQNELVYAKGFGLADVEHSVEATETTRYRTASIAKPMTAAVILSLLDEGKLDLDKSVTSYVSGFPEKRWPVTSRQLLGHLGGVRHYKSSAESSSTEHFFNLKAALRTFADDPLIHEPGTRYRYSSFGYNLLGNVAESAGGNDFISLLHEYVLAPSGMTHTVADDTFAVIPGRARGYLRATPSYLTTLPDDHSLIEGELYNSTLHDTSMKIPGGGLLSTAPDLVRFAVAMNRGDLLQKPTVDAMWTRQKTSAGEETSYGLGWSVGQKSGRQAVWHGGAQSGTSTVLLLYPETGICVAIMSNLQRLSLTSLAVAIAQRVEPPQYDYEPAIKKLREAVRHEVEQKELPAFSISLIDRDHVVWADGFGFQDTEKNIPATAETVYRVGSVSKLFTDIAVLQLVEEGKLDLDAPVEQYLPDFKPEDPFGVPLTLRQMMSHRSGLVRESPVGNYFDPDEPTLAATVASLNDTKLVYKPETKTKYSNAAIAVVGAVLEKQLEVSHPQRVRDTILQPLGMNQSSFVVTPAVEPKLATGWMRTYDGRRFEAPTFLLGTGPAGNMYSSVLDLSKFVSCLFDEGRTEDGMILKPESLELMVTPIKDSVGKAQGFGLGFHVQQLDGYTKIGHGGAVYGFSTQLEALRERQLGVAAASSLDGTNGVVRRLADYALRLMVAIQDGAPLPEYRTTVPIPGQRAAKLVGRYRELDGDGFARICELNRDVFLQHGSFRNELRAAADDGTIITDDEIGFETKVEMGDDGRLVVGDVTFARLPDEPPADVPDRWRGLIGEYGWDHNTLYILEEDENLYALIEWFYYYPLQEVGENLFEFPDHGLYHGEGLRFTRDENGNAVAVNAAEVIFKRREVGTKDGETFQIKPVKPIDDLRAGALAATPPAESGDFRETDLVELSTLDSGIKLDIRYATTNNFTGAVFYQQPRAFMQRPAAEAVVRANAKLETLGLGLLIHDAYRPWHVTKMFWDATPGEFKDFVANPADGSRHNRGCAVDLTLYDRATGEPIQMVAGYDEFSFRSFPLYPGGTSRQRWYRDLLRRTMESEGFRVFEFEWWHFDFGDWRRYRIGNATFEELQP
;
A
#
# COMPACT_ATOMS: atom_id res chain seq x y z
N MET A 1 58.55 15.23 1.09
CA MET A 1 59.34 16.22 1.87
C MET A 1 59.20 15.84 3.35
N ILE A 2 60.32 15.59 4.05
CA ILE A 2 60.59 15.67 5.52
C ILE A 2 59.38 15.60 6.51
N CYS A 3 59.35 14.86 7.64
CA CYS A 3 60.01 13.62 8.12
C CYS A 3 59.56 13.26 9.59
N PHE A 4 59.76 11.99 10.01
CA PHE A 4 59.98 11.47 11.39
C PHE A 4 58.82 11.19 12.41
N LYS A 5 58.66 9.89 12.76
CA LYS A 5 58.93 9.18 14.06
C LYS A 5 58.37 9.79 15.38
N ARG A 6 58.00 9.02 16.44
CA ARG A 6 58.56 7.72 16.93
C ARG A 6 57.67 7.02 18.01
N TYR A 7 57.81 5.69 18.08
CA TYR A 7 57.52 4.72 19.17
C TYR A 7 57.45 5.17 20.64
N CYS A 8 56.69 4.42 21.45
CA CYS A 8 57.18 3.81 22.71
C CYS A 8 56.57 2.42 23.02
N LEU A 9 57.29 1.65 23.84
CA LEU A 9 57.04 0.24 24.23
C LEU A 9 56.38 0.15 25.63
N GLY A 10 55.77 -0.99 25.97
CA GLY A 10 55.40 -1.34 27.36
C GLY A 10 54.98 -2.81 27.50
N THR A 11 55.73 -3.60 28.27
CA THR A 11 55.61 -5.07 28.34
C THR A 11 55.40 -5.56 29.79
N MET A 12 54.93 -6.80 29.95
CA MET A 12 55.24 -7.78 31.03
C MET A 12 54.43 -7.85 32.36
N ILE A 13 53.68 -8.97 32.49
CA ILE A 13 53.90 -10.13 33.40
C ILE A 13 53.64 -10.05 34.95
N HIS A 14 52.64 -10.86 35.36
CA HIS A 14 52.51 -11.82 36.50
C HIS A 14 52.65 -11.52 38.03
N LEU A 15 51.63 -12.08 38.74
CA LEU A 15 51.62 -12.95 39.95
C LEU A 15 51.80 -12.44 41.42
N LEU A 16 50.90 -13.02 42.24
CA LEU A 16 51.06 -13.56 43.62
C LEU A 16 50.99 -12.67 44.89
N ALA A 17 49.91 -12.94 45.66
CA ALA A 17 49.93 -13.58 46.99
C ALA A 17 49.84 -12.76 48.32
N HIS A 18 48.78 -13.11 49.07
CA HIS A 18 48.79 -13.60 50.47
C HIS A 18 48.54 -12.69 51.71
N VAL A 19 47.46 -13.09 52.44
CA VAL A 19 47.38 -13.37 53.91
C VAL A 19 46.77 -12.32 54.89
N VAL A 20 45.47 -12.54 55.25
CA VAL A 20 44.86 -12.90 56.58
C VAL A 20 45.64 -12.41 57.84
N PRO A 21 45.06 -11.86 58.96
CA PRO A 21 44.12 -12.63 59.80
C PRO A 21 43.10 -11.99 60.81
N PHE A 22 42.10 -12.82 61.15
CA PHE A 22 41.40 -13.05 62.47
C PHE A 22 40.88 -11.89 63.35
N ALA A 23 39.62 -12.03 63.82
CA ALA A 23 39.34 -12.59 65.16
C ALA A 23 37.83 -12.92 65.40
N THR A 24 37.56 -13.91 66.26
CA THR A 24 36.24 -14.47 66.61
C THR A 24 36.10 -14.67 68.13
N ALA A 25 34.86 -14.68 68.67
CA ALA A 25 34.49 -15.23 69.99
C ALA A 25 32.94 -15.22 70.20
N HIS A 26 32.26 -16.17 70.88
CA HIS A 26 32.53 -17.58 71.20
C HIS A 26 31.35 -18.28 71.94
N LEU A 27 31.30 -19.63 71.90
CA LEU A 27 30.62 -20.61 72.80
C LEU A 27 29.04 -20.77 72.86
N VAL A 28 28.42 -21.94 73.21
CA VAL A 28 28.68 -23.41 73.00
C VAL A 28 27.65 -24.40 73.64
N MET A 29 27.47 -25.58 73.02
CA MET A 29 27.01 -26.94 73.50
C MET A 29 25.57 -27.28 73.99
N GLY A 30 25.13 -28.52 73.63
CA GLY A 30 23.97 -29.26 74.19
C GLY A 30 23.62 -30.61 73.48
N PHE A 31 24.14 -31.75 73.94
CA PHE A 31 24.24 -33.08 73.29
C PHE A 31 22.99 -34.02 73.16
N ALA A 32 22.99 -34.87 72.10
CA ALA A 32 22.81 -36.36 72.07
C ALA A 32 21.51 -37.16 71.69
N ARG A 33 21.64 -37.94 70.57
CA ARG A 33 21.41 -39.41 70.36
C ARG A 33 20.02 -40.10 70.09
N ILE A 34 19.88 -40.68 68.86
CA ILE A 34 19.57 -42.12 68.49
C ILE A 34 18.11 -42.68 68.73
N PRO A 35 17.48 -43.62 67.93
CA PRO A 35 17.47 -43.96 66.47
C PRO A 35 16.12 -44.58 65.88
N PHE A 36 16.13 -45.12 64.63
CA PHE A 36 15.22 -46.14 63.98
C PHE A 36 13.68 -45.86 63.86
N GLY A 37 12.92 -46.36 62.85
CA GLY A 37 13.25 -47.10 61.60
C GLY A 37 11.99 -47.66 60.85
N GLN A 38 12.16 -47.99 59.55
CA GLN A 38 11.45 -48.97 58.68
C GLN A 38 9.91 -48.98 58.41
N ASP A 39 9.56 -48.80 57.12
CA ASP A 39 8.88 -49.73 56.18
C ASP A 39 7.49 -50.41 56.39
N PHE A 40 6.84 -50.64 55.23
CA PHE A 40 5.96 -51.78 54.82
C PHE A 40 4.41 -51.79 55.07
N TRP A 41 3.62 -52.04 53.99
CA TRP A 41 2.39 -52.89 54.04
C TRP A 41 0.99 -52.39 53.52
N ARG A 42 0.67 -52.61 52.22
CA ARG A 42 -0.65 -52.94 51.56
C ARG A 42 -2.04 -52.72 52.26
N ASN A 43 -2.97 -52.07 51.52
CA ASN A 43 -4.19 -52.58 50.81
C ASN A 43 -4.98 -53.78 51.43
N PRO A 44 -6.36 -53.93 51.32
CA PRO A 44 -7.09 -53.88 50.01
C PRO A 44 -8.66 -53.67 49.92
N ILE A 45 -9.17 -53.33 48.70
CA ILE A 45 -10.32 -53.95 47.93
C ILE A 45 -11.87 -53.61 48.09
N ARG A 46 -12.53 -53.38 46.92
CA ARG A 46 -13.96 -53.59 46.42
C ARG A 46 -15.17 -52.61 46.67
N HIS A 47 -15.60 -51.90 45.59
CA HIS A 47 -16.89 -51.90 44.79
C HIS A 47 -18.30 -52.20 45.43
N PRO A 48 -19.49 -51.91 44.77
CA PRO A 48 -19.82 -51.13 43.54
C PRO A 48 -21.21 -50.34 43.44
N LEU A 49 -21.36 -49.47 42.40
CA LEU A 49 -22.52 -49.23 41.46
C LEU A 49 -23.93 -48.59 41.84
N ILE A 50 -24.42 -47.72 40.91
CA ILE A 50 -25.77 -47.67 40.22
C ILE A 50 -26.93 -46.64 40.54
N ILE A 51 -27.19 -45.72 39.57
CA ILE A 51 -28.47 -45.29 38.88
C ILE A 51 -29.52 -44.23 39.40
N ARG A 52 -29.65 -43.15 38.58
CA ARG A 52 -30.82 -42.36 38.00
C ARG A 52 -32.08 -41.88 38.77
N CYS A 53 -32.58 -40.66 38.40
CA CYS A 53 -33.85 -40.33 37.65
C CYS A 53 -34.77 -39.16 38.14
N LEU A 54 -34.83 -38.06 37.35
CA LEU A 54 -35.99 -37.45 36.63
C LEU A 54 -37.22 -36.70 37.28
N LEU A 55 -37.50 -35.50 36.69
CA LEU A 55 -38.77 -34.92 36.14
C LEU A 55 -39.69 -33.88 36.87
N CYS A 56 -39.91 -32.74 36.14
CA CYS A 56 -41.09 -31.85 35.82
C CYS A 56 -42.54 -32.20 36.28
N PRO A 57 -43.62 -31.34 36.14
CA PRO A 57 -43.93 -30.42 34.98
C PRO A 57 -44.84 -29.12 35.10
N LEU A 58 -44.77 -28.25 34.04
CA LEU A 58 -45.80 -27.42 33.29
C LEU A 58 -46.73 -26.36 34.01
N VAL A 59 -47.62 -25.51 33.40
CA VAL A 59 -47.66 -24.45 32.31
C VAL A 59 -49.03 -23.66 32.40
N PHE A 60 -49.15 -22.36 32.00
CA PHE A 60 -50.27 -21.67 31.23
C PHE A 60 -50.26 -20.09 31.33
N THR A 61 -49.83 -19.32 30.29
CA THR A 61 -50.60 -18.48 29.29
C THR A 61 -51.15 -17.10 29.72
N ALA A 62 -51.37 -16.08 28.87
CA ALA A 62 -50.88 -15.68 27.52
C ALA A 62 -51.47 -14.31 27.10
N LEU A 63 -50.83 -13.57 26.18
CA LEU A 63 -51.46 -12.59 25.27
C LEU A 63 -50.52 -12.26 24.08
N LEU A 64 -51.06 -12.09 22.87
CA LEU A 64 -50.32 -11.89 21.60
C LEU A 64 -50.32 -10.42 21.12
N GLY A 65 -49.31 -10.03 20.34
CA GLY A 65 -49.24 -8.69 19.73
C GLY A 65 -48.09 -8.45 18.73
N LEU A 66 -47.99 -9.27 17.67
CA LEU A 66 -47.20 -9.07 16.43
C LEU A 66 -45.64 -9.09 16.49
N ALA A 67 -45.08 -9.73 15.45
CA ALA A 67 -43.66 -9.81 15.10
C ALA A 67 -43.26 -8.58 14.24
N THR A 68 -42.01 -8.29 13.85
CA THR A 68 -40.85 -9.14 13.52
C THR A 68 -39.51 -8.42 13.73
N ALA A 69 -38.58 -8.99 14.53
CA ALA A 69 -37.17 -8.55 14.58
C ALA A 69 -36.28 -9.63 15.24
N ALA A 70 -36.11 -10.79 14.59
CA ALA A 70 -35.25 -11.87 15.08
C ALA A 70 -34.74 -12.76 13.92
N ALA A 71 -34.17 -12.13 12.89
CA ALA A 71 -33.57 -12.80 11.74
C ALA A 71 -32.50 -11.90 11.09
N GLN A 72 -31.54 -11.41 11.88
CA GLN A 72 -30.48 -10.51 11.36
C GLN A 72 -29.15 -10.57 12.14
N ASP A 73 -28.92 -11.65 12.90
CA ASP A 73 -27.74 -11.76 13.81
C ASP A 73 -27.02 -13.12 13.68
N THR A 74 -27.06 -13.70 12.49
CA THR A 74 -26.34 -14.95 12.12
C THR A 74 -25.57 -14.80 10.80
N ALA A 75 -25.24 -13.56 10.41
CA ALA A 75 -24.49 -13.23 9.19
C ALA A 75 -23.08 -12.65 9.50
N ALA A 76 -22.63 -12.76 10.75
CA ALA A 76 -21.25 -12.50 11.16
C ALA A 76 -20.62 -13.81 11.64
N ASN A 77 -19.36 -14.05 11.27
CA ASN A 77 -18.59 -15.29 11.49
C ASN A 77 -18.82 -16.45 10.51
N THR A 78 -18.93 -16.17 9.21
CA THR A 78 -18.45 -17.12 8.19
C THR A 78 -17.11 -16.62 7.63
N ILE A 79 -16.05 -16.73 8.43
CA ILE A 79 -14.69 -16.74 7.88
C ILE A 79 -14.59 -18.05 7.09
N ILE A 80 -14.77 -17.98 5.78
CA ILE A 80 -14.55 -19.15 4.91
C ILE A 80 -13.04 -19.34 4.84
N ALA A 81 -12.56 -20.23 5.70
CA ALA A 81 -11.18 -20.64 5.76
C ALA A 81 -10.68 -21.04 4.36
N ALA A 82 -9.44 -20.67 4.04
CA ALA A 82 -8.73 -21.22 2.91
C ALA A 82 -8.88 -22.75 2.94
N LYS A 83 -9.51 -23.29 1.89
CA LYS A 83 -10.00 -24.68 1.74
C LYS A 83 -9.42 -25.62 2.80
N GLU A 84 -10.16 -25.81 3.91
CA GLU A 84 -9.66 -26.57 5.06
C GLU A 84 -9.05 -27.89 4.61
N ILE A 85 -7.85 -28.17 5.09
CA ILE A 85 -7.15 -29.42 4.79
C ILE A 85 -8.05 -30.58 5.22
N ASP A 86 -8.39 -31.45 4.26
CA ASP A 86 -9.24 -32.60 4.50
C ASP A 86 -8.50 -33.61 5.40
N GLN A 87 -8.67 -33.42 6.70
CA GLN A 87 -8.11 -34.27 7.74
C GLN A 87 -8.63 -35.71 7.62
N GLN A 88 -9.80 -35.93 6.99
CA GLN A 88 -10.35 -37.28 6.79
C GLN A 88 -9.65 -38.02 5.64
N ASP A 89 -9.30 -37.34 4.54
CA ASP A 89 -8.48 -37.93 3.47
C ASP A 89 -7.05 -38.26 3.97
N ILE A 90 -6.44 -37.37 4.77
CA ILE A 90 -5.16 -37.68 5.44
C ILE A 90 -5.32 -38.89 6.39
N ASP A 91 -6.34 -38.89 7.26
CA ASP A 91 -6.65 -40.03 8.14
C ASP A 91 -6.80 -41.34 7.35
N GLN A 92 -7.52 -41.31 6.22
CA GLN A 92 -7.82 -42.49 5.43
C GLN A 92 -6.59 -42.99 4.66
N LEU A 93 -5.75 -42.11 4.11
CA LEU A 93 -4.44 -42.49 3.55
C LEU A 93 -3.61 -43.26 4.59
N VAL A 94 -3.57 -42.75 5.81
CA VAL A 94 -2.72 -43.27 6.88
C VAL A 94 -3.24 -44.61 7.36
N ARG A 95 -4.56 -44.74 7.62
CA ARG A 95 -5.19 -46.02 7.96
C ARG A 95 -4.96 -47.06 6.85
N ASN A 96 -5.18 -46.71 5.58
CA ASN A 96 -4.92 -47.59 4.44
C ASN A 96 -3.45 -48.07 4.38
N TYR A 97 -2.49 -47.22 4.74
CA TYR A 97 -1.08 -47.59 4.84
C TYR A 97 -0.82 -48.51 6.04
N MET A 98 -1.38 -48.19 7.21
CA MET A 98 -1.25 -48.99 8.42
C MET A 98 -1.81 -50.40 8.24
N ASP A 99 -3.00 -50.53 7.67
CA ASP A 99 -3.66 -51.81 7.40
C ASP A 99 -2.85 -52.65 6.40
N ARG A 100 -2.39 -52.03 5.31
CA ARG A 100 -1.59 -52.70 4.26
C ARG A 100 -0.25 -53.24 4.79
N HIS A 101 0.36 -52.55 5.75
CA HIS A 101 1.70 -52.87 6.26
C HIS A 101 1.69 -53.47 7.68
N GLY A 102 0.52 -53.64 8.29
CA GLY A 102 0.36 -54.14 9.66
C GLY A 102 1.09 -53.29 10.69
N VAL A 103 0.99 -51.96 10.59
CA VAL A 103 1.69 -51.01 11.46
C VAL A 103 0.97 -50.92 12.81
N PRO A 104 1.63 -51.17 13.96
CA PRO A 104 0.98 -51.11 15.27
C PRO A 104 0.62 -49.67 15.65
N GLY A 105 1.56 -48.73 15.50
CA GLY A 105 1.31 -47.32 15.71
C GLY A 105 2.24 -46.39 14.92
N MET A 106 1.73 -45.19 14.64
CA MET A 106 2.49 -44.11 14.03
C MET A 106 1.92 -42.75 14.40
N SER A 107 2.73 -41.71 14.28
CA SER A 107 2.33 -40.32 14.43
C SER A 107 2.84 -39.48 13.28
N ILE A 108 2.05 -38.49 12.90
CA ILE A 108 2.24 -37.66 11.71
C ILE A 108 2.07 -36.20 12.10
N ALA A 109 2.87 -35.35 11.48
CA ALA A 109 2.68 -33.91 11.48
C ALA A 109 2.94 -33.36 10.08
N VAL A 110 2.21 -32.32 9.73
CA VAL A 110 2.27 -31.66 8.43
C VAL A 110 2.28 -30.16 8.63
N ALA A 111 3.21 -29.48 7.95
CA ALA A 111 3.13 -28.05 7.71
C ALA A 111 2.80 -27.76 6.25
N SER A 112 2.16 -26.62 6.01
CA SER A 112 2.02 -25.98 4.70
C SER A 112 2.24 -24.48 4.90
N GLN A 113 2.86 -23.78 3.94
CA GLN A 113 3.25 -22.37 4.08
C GLN A 113 4.07 -22.09 5.36
N ASN A 114 4.90 -23.07 5.77
CA ASN A 114 5.69 -23.05 7.00
C ASN A 114 4.88 -23.06 8.33
N GLU A 115 3.55 -23.27 8.31
CA GLU A 115 2.72 -23.38 9.52
C GLU A 115 2.29 -24.82 9.80
N LEU A 116 2.26 -25.25 11.07
CA LEU A 116 1.81 -26.59 11.48
C LEU A 116 0.28 -26.71 11.37
N VAL A 117 -0.19 -27.31 10.28
CA VAL A 117 -1.61 -27.40 9.91
C VAL A 117 -2.29 -28.70 10.30
N TYR A 118 -1.53 -29.77 10.57
CA TYR A 118 -2.08 -31.06 10.99
C TYR A 118 -1.09 -31.83 11.87
N ALA A 119 -1.56 -32.45 12.95
CA ALA A 119 -0.78 -33.37 13.77
C ALA A 119 -1.70 -34.44 14.40
N LYS A 120 -1.32 -35.72 14.32
CA LYS A 120 -2.14 -36.82 14.84
C LYS A 120 -1.36 -38.11 15.08
N GLY A 121 -1.78 -38.87 16.09
CA GLY A 121 -1.35 -40.24 16.33
C GLY A 121 -2.40 -41.28 15.89
N PHE A 122 -1.94 -42.47 15.51
CA PHE A 122 -2.75 -43.57 15.00
C PHE A 122 -2.28 -44.91 15.57
N GLY A 123 -3.23 -45.76 15.97
CA GLY A 123 -2.94 -47.08 16.51
C GLY A 123 -2.37 -47.04 17.92
N LEU A 124 -1.46 -47.96 18.23
CA LEU A 124 -0.92 -48.18 19.58
C LEU A 124 0.58 -47.84 19.64
N ALA A 125 0.96 -46.98 20.58
CA ALA A 125 2.33 -46.74 20.99
C ALA A 125 2.93 -47.94 21.74
N ASP A 126 2.10 -48.67 22.49
CA ASP A 126 2.42 -49.93 23.17
C ASP A 126 1.25 -50.91 23.02
N VAL A 127 1.49 -52.05 22.38
CA VAL A 127 0.53 -53.10 22.06
C VAL A 127 0.23 -53.96 23.28
N GLU A 128 1.25 -54.34 24.04
CA GLU A 128 1.11 -55.17 25.25
C GLU A 128 0.25 -54.50 26.33
N HIS A 129 0.33 -53.17 26.44
CA HIS A 129 -0.41 -52.37 27.40
C HIS A 129 -1.61 -51.61 26.79
N SER A 130 -1.85 -51.75 25.48
CA SER A 130 -2.91 -51.04 24.74
C SER A 130 -2.87 -49.52 24.92
N VAL A 131 -1.67 -48.93 24.89
CA VAL A 131 -1.47 -47.47 24.95
C VAL A 131 -1.60 -46.90 23.55
N GLU A 132 -2.52 -45.96 23.35
CA GLU A 132 -2.74 -45.29 22.07
C GLU A 132 -1.52 -44.44 21.65
N ALA A 133 -1.29 -44.34 20.34
CA ALA A 133 -0.36 -43.39 19.77
C ALA A 133 -1.03 -42.02 19.62
N THR A 134 -0.33 -40.98 20.05
CA THR A 134 -0.72 -39.56 20.02
C THR A 134 0.34 -38.74 19.29
N GLU A 135 0.01 -37.53 18.83
CA GLU A 135 0.96 -36.57 18.26
C GLU A 135 2.16 -36.23 19.18
N THR A 136 2.00 -36.44 20.50
CA THR A 136 3.02 -36.29 21.55
C THR A 136 3.81 -37.58 21.84
N THR A 137 3.49 -38.70 21.19
CA THR A 137 4.21 -39.97 21.34
C THR A 137 5.63 -39.85 20.77
N ARG A 138 6.61 -40.27 21.57
CA ARG A 138 8.03 -40.16 21.27
C ARG A 138 8.56 -41.43 20.62
N TYR A 139 8.99 -41.34 19.38
CA TYR A 139 9.64 -42.42 18.65
C TYR A 139 11.13 -42.10 18.48
N ARG A 140 11.94 -43.13 18.24
CA ARG A 140 13.34 -42.95 17.83
C ARG A 140 13.38 -42.19 16.51
N THR A 141 14.16 -41.11 16.41
CA THR A 141 14.34 -40.37 15.15
C THR A 141 15.02 -41.22 14.08
N ALA A 142 15.80 -42.22 14.52
CA ALA A 142 16.84 -42.86 13.72
C ALA A 142 17.64 -41.79 12.97
N SER A 143 18.05 -42.04 11.72
CA SER A 143 18.94 -41.16 10.96
C SER A 143 18.46 -39.71 10.72
N ILE A 144 17.24 -39.31 11.11
CA ILE A 144 16.82 -37.89 11.10
C ILE A 144 17.65 -37.04 12.09
N ALA A 145 18.36 -37.65 13.05
CA ALA A 145 19.36 -36.97 13.85
C ALA A 145 20.54 -36.39 13.03
N LYS A 146 20.76 -36.87 11.79
CA LYS A 146 21.83 -36.38 10.91
C LYS A 146 21.58 -34.95 10.42
N PRO A 147 20.40 -34.59 9.85
CA PRO A 147 20.00 -33.21 9.64
C PRO A 147 20.24 -32.27 10.84
N MET A 148 19.85 -32.68 12.05
CA MET A 148 20.05 -31.88 13.25
C MET A 148 21.53 -31.76 13.65
N THR A 149 22.31 -32.83 13.52
CA THR A 149 23.78 -32.80 13.72
C THR A 149 24.47 -31.89 12.70
N ALA A 150 23.99 -31.91 11.45
CA ALA A 150 24.48 -31.03 10.41
C ALA A 150 24.16 -29.56 10.72
N ALA A 151 22.95 -29.27 11.23
CA ALA A 151 22.61 -27.93 11.73
C ALA A 151 23.62 -27.45 12.79
N VAL A 152 23.87 -28.23 13.85
CA VAL A 152 24.87 -27.87 14.89
C VAL A 152 26.27 -27.59 14.31
N ILE A 153 26.74 -28.42 13.38
CA ILE A 153 28.05 -28.22 12.73
C ILE A 153 28.09 -26.95 11.88
N LEU A 154 26.97 -26.60 11.25
CA LEU A 154 26.85 -25.42 10.39
C LEU A 154 26.62 -24.13 11.20
N SER A 155 25.94 -24.18 12.36
CA SER A 155 25.86 -23.03 13.27
C SER A 155 27.25 -22.69 13.84
N LEU A 156 28.07 -23.71 14.14
CA LEU A 156 29.48 -23.52 14.53
C LEU A 156 30.36 -22.98 13.38
N LEU A 157 29.98 -23.18 12.11
CA LEU A 157 30.61 -22.52 10.96
C LEU A 157 30.19 -21.05 10.87
N ASP A 158 28.90 -20.75 10.99
CA ASP A 158 28.36 -19.39 10.92
C ASP A 158 28.93 -18.48 12.03
N GLU A 159 29.20 -19.04 13.22
CA GLU A 159 29.92 -18.35 14.30
C GLU A 159 31.45 -18.29 14.13
N GLY A 160 32.02 -18.91 13.09
CA GLY A 160 33.47 -18.99 12.86
C GLY A 160 34.24 -19.88 13.85
N LYS A 161 33.57 -20.69 14.67
CA LYS A 161 34.19 -21.67 15.59
C LYS A 161 34.71 -22.91 14.87
N LEU A 162 34.19 -23.23 13.68
CA LEU A 162 34.50 -24.42 12.90
C LEU A 162 34.82 -24.09 11.44
N ASP A 163 35.87 -24.70 10.90
CA ASP A 163 36.22 -24.71 9.48
C ASP A 163 35.86 -26.11 8.92
N LEU A 164 34.98 -26.12 7.92
CA LEU A 164 34.45 -27.33 7.30
C LEU A 164 35.50 -28.14 6.52
N ASP A 165 36.55 -27.48 6.01
CA ASP A 165 37.56 -28.07 5.13
C ASP A 165 38.89 -28.36 5.84
N LYS A 166 38.98 -28.00 7.12
CA LYS A 166 40.06 -28.43 8.01
C LYS A 166 39.95 -29.91 8.37
N SER A 167 41.10 -30.56 8.60
CA SER A 167 41.13 -31.96 9.05
C SER A 167 40.48 -32.15 10.42
N VAL A 168 39.60 -33.14 10.55
CA VAL A 168 38.89 -33.46 11.80
C VAL A 168 39.81 -33.83 12.96
N THR A 169 41.03 -34.32 12.65
CA THR A 169 42.08 -34.60 13.65
C THR A 169 42.54 -33.35 14.40
N SER A 170 42.34 -32.15 13.82
CA SER A 170 42.65 -30.88 14.48
C SER A 170 41.64 -30.44 15.54
N TYR A 171 40.47 -31.10 15.58
CA TYR A 171 39.45 -30.96 16.61
C TYR A 171 39.47 -32.18 17.54
N VAL A 172 39.39 -33.38 16.96
CA VAL A 172 39.21 -34.64 17.71
C VAL A 172 40.54 -35.39 17.85
N SER A 173 41.32 -35.05 18.88
CA SER A 173 42.59 -35.74 19.20
C SER A 173 42.44 -37.24 19.50
N GLY A 174 41.22 -37.70 19.80
CA GLY A 174 40.88 -39.13 19.96
C GLY A 174 40.67 -39.89 18.65
N PHE A 175 40.70 -39.22 17.49
CA PHE A 175 40.66 -39.85 16.17
C PHE A 175 42.07 -39.80 15.57
N PRO A 176 42.76 -40.95 15.42
CA PRO A 176 44.15 -40.97 14.96
C PRO A 176 44.29 -40.53 13.50
N GLU A 177 45.45 -39.99 13.14
CA GLU A 177 45.77 -39.67 11.75
C GLU A 177 45.58 -40.88 10.83
N LYS A 178 44.98 -40.62 9.67
CA LYS A 178 44.70 -41.62 8.63
C LYS A 178 45.59 -41.37 7.43
N ARG A 179 45.67 -42.36 6.53
CA ARG A 179 46.41 -42.26 5.25
C ARG A 179 46.07 -41.00 4.45
N TRP A 180 44.83 -40.53 4.57
CA TRP A 180 44.33 -39.30 3.97
C TRP A 180 43.63 -38.47 5.05
N PRO A 181 43.76 -37.13 5.06
CA PRO A 181 43.00 -36.27 5.95
C PRO A 181 41.51 -36.33 5.61
N VAL A 182 40.66 -36.27 6.64
CA VAL A 182 39.19 -36.26 6.51
C VAL A 182 38.68 -34.92 7.03
N THR A 183 37.77 -34.27 6.31
CA THR A 183 37.18 -32.97 6.71
C THR A 183 35.73 -33.09 7.16
N SER A 184 35.25 -32.10 7.91
CA SER A 184 33.85 -32.06 8.35
C SER A 184 32.87 -32.00 7.17
N ARG A 185 33.19 -31.24 6.10
CA ARG A 185 32.42 -31.21 4.85
C ARG A 185 32.25 -32.59 4.24
N GLN A 186 33.34 -33.37 4.19
CA GLN A 186 33.33 -34.71 3.65
C GLN A 186 32.52 -35.69 4.52
N LEU A 187 32.52 -35.52 5.85
CA LEU A 187 31.66 -36.34 6.72
C LEU A 187 30.18 -36.01 6.54
N LEU A 188 29.83 -34.71 6.48
CA LEU A 188 28.47 -34.24 6.25
C LEU A 188 27.89 -34.80 4.95
N GLY A 189 28.67 -34.73 3.85
CA GLY A 189 28.30 -35.25 2.53
C GLY A 189 28.45 -36.76 2.33
N HIS A 190 28.79 -37.54 3.36
CA HIS A 190 29.09 -38.98 3.24
C HIS A 190 30.20 -39.34 2.23
N LEU A 191 31.19 -38.45 2.09
CA LEU A 191 32.39 -38.60 1.27
C LEU A 191 33.67 -38.94 2.07
N GLY A 192 33.64 -38.87 3.41
CA GLY A 192 34.82 -38.91 4.28
C GLY A 192 35.51 -40.27 4.49
N GLY A 193 35.08 -41.35 3.84
CA GLY A 193 35.75 -42.67 3.91
C GLY A 193 35.67 -43.42 5.25
N VAL A 194 35.06 -42.84 6.29
CA VAL A 194 34.79 -43.53 7.58
C VAL A 194 33.74 -44.62 7.38
N ARG A 195 34.09 -45.87 7.71
CA ARG A 195 33.23 -47.05 7.51
C ARG A 195 31.85 -46.94 8.17
N HIS A 196 30.90 -47.76 7.72
CA HIS A 196 29.65 -48.01 8.43
C HIS A 196 29.76 -49.24 9.37
N TYR A 197 28.63 -49.74 9.88
CA TYR A 197 28.59 -50.93 10.72
C TYR A 197 29.11 -52.18 9.98
N LYS A 198 29.93 -52.99 10.64
CA LYS A 198 30.47 -54.27 10.15
C LYS A 198 29.49 -55.43 10.34
N SER A 199 28.57 -55.34 11.30
CA SER A 199 27.68 -56.44 11.69
C SER A 199 26.39 -55.94 12.36
N SER A 200 25.44 -56.85 12.57
CA SER A 200 24.24 -56.62 13.38
C SER A 200 24.56 -56.29 14.84
N ALA A 201 25.67 -56.83 15.39
CA ALA A 201 26.11 -56.55 16.75
C ALA A 201 26.52 -55.07 16.95
N GLU A 202 27.15 -54.44 15.94
CA GLU A 202 27.41 -52.99 16.00
C GLU A 202 26.14 -52.15 15.76
N SER A 203 25.29 -52.56 14.80
CA SER A 203 24.11 -51.76 14.43
C SER A 203 23.00 -51.80 15.50
N SER A 204 22.91 -52.91 16.24
CA SER A 204 21.94 -53.21 17.30
C SER A 204 22.62 -53.46 18.65
N SER A 205 23.74 -52.79 18.94
CA SER A 205 24.47 -52.96 20.20
C SER A 205 23.60 -52.73 21.44
N THR A 206 23.91 -53.43 22.52
CA THR A 206 23.36 -53.25 23.87
C THR A 206 24.40 -52.70 24.87
N GLU A 207 25.61 -52.38 24.39
CA GLU A 207 26.62 -51.68 25.17
C GLU A 207 26.24 -50.20 25.34
N HIS A 208 26.36 -49.68 26.55
CA HIS A 208 26.02 -48.29 26.88
C HIS A 208 27.26 -47.40 26.98
N PHE A 209 27.21 -46.23 26.34
CA PHE A 209 28.32 -45.29 26.22
C PHE A 209 27.94 -43.94 26.85
N PHE A 210 28.53 -43.62 28.00
CA PHE A 210 28.23 -42.38 28.74
C PHE A 210 28.71 -41.07 28.08
N ASN A 211 29.41 -41.11 26.94
CA ASN A 211 29.83 -39.94 26.16
C ASN A 211 30.32 -40.33 24.75
N LEU A 212 30.33 -39.36 23.83
CA LEU A 212 30.73 -39.58 22.44
C LEU A 212 32.21 -39.98 22.27
N LYS A 213 33.08 -39.56 23.19
CA LYS A 213 34.50 -39.95 23.22
C LYS A 213 34.72 -41.42 23.55
N ALA A 214 33.86 -42.03 24.36
CA ALA A 214 33.84 -43.48 24.57
C ALA A 214 33.35 -44.20 23.31
N ALA A 215 32.23 -43.74 22.73
CA ALA A 215 31.63 -44.30 21.52
C ALA A 215 32.53 -44.22 20.27
N LEU A 216 33.39 -43.20 20.19
CA LEU A 216 34.37 -43.03 19.11
C LEU A 216 35.32 -44.23 19.01
N ARG A 217 35.71 -44.84 20.15
CA ARG A 217 36.68 -45.95 20.21
C ARG A 217 36.23 -47.19 19.42
N THR A 218 34.93 -47.38 19.21
CA THR A 218 34.37 -48.50 18.43
C THR A 218 34.86 -48.53 16.98
N PHE A 219 35.26 -47.38 16.43
CA PHE A 219 35.74 -47.28 15.04
C PHE A 219 36.96 -46.35 14.86
N ALA A 220 37.46 -45.71 15.92
CA ALA A 220 38.54 -44.72 15.84
C ALA A 220 39.77 -45.25 15.11
N ASP A 221 40.18 -46.49 15.40
CA ASP A 221 41.41 -47.09 14.84
C ASP A 221 41.20 -47.75 13.47
N ASP A 222 39.97 -47.91 13.00
CA ASP A 222 39.69 -48.56 11.71
C ASP A 222 40.24 -47.76 10.52
N PRO A 223 40.71 -48.44 9.44
CA PRO A 223 41.15 -47.78 8.23
C PRO A 223 39.97 -47.13 7.49
N LEU A 224 40.26 -46.05 6.76
CA LEU A 224 39.31 -45.49 5.79
C LEU A 224 39.07 -46.49 4.66
N ILE A 225 37.81 -46.71 4.29
CA ILE A 225 37.42 -47.71 3.28
C ILE A 225 37.63 -47.22 1.83
N HIS A 226 37.90 -45.93 1.65
CA HIS A 226 38.38 -45.31 0.42
C HIS A 226 39.00 -43.94 0.75
N GLU A 227 39.66 -43.34 -0.24
CA GLU A 227 40.15 -41.96 -0.16
C GLU A 227 38.97 -40.98 -0.03
N PRO A 228 39.01 -40.02 0.92
CA PRO A 228 37.95 -39.04 1.09
C PRO A 228 37.68 -38.22 -0.18
N GLY A 229 36.41 -37.85 -0.40
CA GLY A 229 35.99 -37.13 -1.62
C GLY A 229 35.85 -38.02 -2.87
N THR A 230 36.55 -39.15 -2.97
CA THR A 230 36.54 -39.97 -4.21
C THR A 230 35.26 -40.79 -4.42
N ARG A 231 34.49 -41.08 -3.37
CA ARG A 231 33.29 -41.94 -3.43
C ARG A 231 32.26 -41.53 -2.38
N TYR A 232 30.98 -41.64 -2.73
CA TYR A 232 29.86 -41.56 -1.79
C TYR A 232 29.66 -42.90 -1.07
N ARG A 233 29.75 -42.88 0.27
CA ARG A 233 29.44 -44.03 1.14
C ARG A 233 28.79 -43.57 2.44
N TYR A 234 27.49 -43.85 2.55
CA TYR A 234 26.70 -43.58 3.75
C TYR A 234 27.35 -44.14 5.02
N SER A 235 27.49 -43.31 6.05
CA SER A 235 28.14 -43.69 7.30
C SER A 235 27.56 -42.96 8.50
N SER A 236 26.94 -43.72 9.43
CA SER A 236 26.56 -43.19 10.75
C SER A 236 27.77 -42.94 11.65
N PHE A 237 28.87 -43.70 11.53
CA PHE A 237 30.08 -43.43 12.33
C PHE A 237 30.76 -42.13 11.91
N GLY A 238 30.65 -41.73 10.63
CA GLY A 238 31.04 -40.38 10.20
C GLY A 238 30.28 -39.28 10.93
N TYR A 239 28.99 -39.48 11.24
CA TYR A 239 28.19 -38.53 12.02
C TYR A 239 28.50 -38.59 13.52
N ASN A 240 28.83 -39.76 14.06
CA ASN A 240 29.32 -39.86 15.45
C ASN A 240 30.67 -39.12 15.62
N LEU A 241 31.52 -39.13 14.60
CA LEU A 241 32.75 -38.33 14.56
C LEU A 241 32.43 -36.82 14.45
N LEU A 242 31.44 -36.42 13.63
CA LEU A 242 30.95 -35.03 13.64
C LEU A 242 30.46 -34.58 15.02
N GLY A 243 29.75 -35.42 15.78
CA GLY A 243 29.39 -35.10 17.16
C GLY A 243 30.60 -34.79 18.06
N ASN A 244 31.68 -35.57 17.94
CA ASN A 244 32.94 -35.29 18.66
C ASN A 244 33.62 -33.98 18.15
N VAL A 245 33.50 -33.66 16.86
CA VAL A 245 33.99 -32.39 16.30
C VAL A 245 33.17 -31.22 16.87
N ALA A 246 31.85 -31.33 16.94
CA ALA A 246 30.96 -30.33 17.54
C ALA A 246 31.29 -30.09 19.02
N GLU A 247 31.44 -31.14 19.83
CA GLU A 247 31.84 -31.02 21.25
C GLU A 247 33.17 -30.27 21.40
N SER A 248 34.15 -30.57 20.54
CA SER A 248 35.46 -29.94 20.61
C SER A 248 35.49 -28.49 20.09
N ALA A 249 34.67 -28.14 19.11
CA ALA A 249 34.63 -26.79 18.52
C ALA A 249 33.69 -25.85 19.28
N GLY A 250 32.57 -26.37 19.79
CA GLY A 250 31.58 -25.62 20.58
C GLY A 250 31.92 -25.52 22.08
N GLY A 251 32.67 -26.48 22.63
CA GLY A 251 33.12 -26.46 24.04
C GLY A 251 32.12 -27.01 25.06
N ASN A 252 30.92 -27.42 24.62
CA ASN A 252 29.88 -28.08 25.43
C ASN A 252 29.65 -29.53 24.97
N ASP A 253 28.89 -30.33 25.72
CA ASP A 253 28.47 -31.67 25.26
C ASP A 253 27.48 -31.59 24.09
N PHE A 254 27.39 -32.67 23.30
CA PHE A 254 26.60 -32.65 22.07
C PHE A 254 25.10 -32.41 22.29
N ILE A 255 24.52 -32.83 23.41
CA ILE A 255 23.08 -32.61 23.69
C ILE A 255 22.83 -31.15 24.09
N SER A 256 23.74 -30.55 24.85
CA SER A 256 23.71 -29.11 25.13
C SER A 256 23.83 -28.27 23.86
N LEU A 257 24.78 -28.59 22.97
CA LEU A 257 24.92 -27.92 21.66
C LEU A 257 23.69 -28.12 20.76
N LEU A 258 23.13 -29.33 20.72
CA LEU A 258 21.89 -29.62 19.99
C LEU A 258 20.71 -28.82 20.55
N HIS A 259 20.61 -28.66 21.86
CA HIS A 259 19.58 -27.85 22.49
C HIS A 259 19.75 -26.35 22.17
N GLU A 260 20.97 -25.83 22.29
CA GLU A 260 21.34 -24.44 22.02
C GLU A 260 21.07 -24.02 20.57
N TYR A 261 21.57 -24.80 19.61
CA TYR A 261 21.53 -24.43 18.18
C TYR A 261 20.32 -24.94 17.40
N VAL A 262 19.55 -25.90 17.95
CA VAL A 262 18.44 -26.53 17.22
C VAL A 262 17.17 -26.60 18.04
N LEU A 263 17.18 -27.28 19.19
CA LEU A 263 15.92 -27.64 19.87
C LEU A 263 15.22 -26.43 20.47
N ALA A 264 15.94 -25.52 21.14
CA ALA A 264 15.34 -24.34 21.74
C ALA A 264 14.89 -23.31 20.69
N PRO A 265 15.70 -22.93 19.68
CA PRO A 265 15.25 -22.03 18.61
C PRO A 265 14.07 -22.58 17.80
N SER A 266 14.02 -23.91 17.57
CA SER A 266 12.91 -24.58 16.88
C SER A 266 11.72 -24.94 17.78
N GLY A 267 11.75 -24.64 19.09
CA GLY A 267 10.67 -25.02 20.02
C GLY A 267 10.42 -26.54 20.15
N MET A 268 11.43 -27.38 19.92
CA MET A 268 11.36 -28.86 19.94
C MET A 268 11.38 -29.43 21.37
N THR A 269 10.38 -29.05 22.15
CA THR A 269 10.28 -29.32 23.60
C THR A 269 10.13 -30.80 23.98
N HIS A 270 9.90 -31.70 23.02
CA HIS A 270 9.72 -33.14 23.26
C HIS A 270 10.92 -33.99 22.81
N THR A 271 11.94 -33.35 22.23
CA THR A 271 13.10 -34.04 21.64
C THR A 271 14.22 -34.20 22.67
N VAL A 272 14.70 -35.44 22.85
CA VAL A 272 15.70 -35.81 23.88
C VAL A 272 16.63 -36.94 23.40
N ALA A 273 17.73 -37.18 24.10
CA ALA A 273 18.54 -38.38 23.91
C ALA A 273 17.73 -39.67 24.25
N ASP A 274 17.90 -40.74 23.46
CA ASP A 274 17.28 -42.04 23.71
C ASP A 274 18.07 -42.86 24.75
N ASP A 275 18.14 -42.36 25.98
CA ASP A 275 18.82 -43.02 27.10
C ASP A 275 18.03 -44.25 27.61
N THR A 276 18.68 -45.42 27.68
CA THR A 276 18.11 -46.66 28.20
C THR A 276 17.77 -46.57 29.69
N PHE A 277 18.48 -45.77 30.49
CA PHE A 277 18.29 -45.68 31.94
C PHE A 277 17.28 -44.60 32.37
N ALA A 278 17.09 -43.56 31.57
CA ALA A 278 16.12 -42.50 31.85
C ALA A 278 14.66 -42.97 31.73
N VAL A 279 13.83 -42.51 32.68
CA VAL A 279 12.37 -42.60 32.58
C VAL A 279 11.87 -41.48 31.66
N ILE A 280 11.55 -41.82 30.42
CA ILE A 280 11.14 -40.86 29.38
C ILE A 280 9.62 -41.01 29.11
N PRO A 281 8.77 -40.04 29.48
CA PRO A 281 7.34 -40.08 29.19
C PRO A 281 7.04 -40.17 27.69
N GLY A 282 5.96 -40.89 27.34
CA GLY A 282 5.49 -41.02 25.96
C GLY A 282 6.39 -41.84 25.02
N ARG A 283 7.44 -42.50 25.53
CA ARG A 283 8.36 -43.34 24.72
C ARG A 283 7.61 -44.55 24.15
N ALA A 284 7.52 -44.63 22.82
CA ALA A 284 6.86 -45.73 22.12
C ALA A 284 7.63 -47.06 22.29
N ARG A 285 6.89 -48.16 22.40
CA ARG A 285 7.43 -49.53 22.37
C ARG A 285 7.69 -49.92 20.92
N GLY A 286 8.92 -50.36 20.61
CA GLY A 286 9.34 -50.68 19.24
C GLY A 286 9.09 -52.13 18.84
N TYR A 287 8.61 -52.36 17.62
CA TYR A 287 8.24 -53.66 17.07
C TYR A 287 8.98 -54.00 15.77
N LEU A 288 8.94 -55.30 15.44
CA LEU A 288 9.25 -55.83 14.12
C LEU A 288 8.13 -56.75 13.64
N ARG A 289 7.93 -56.81 12.33
CA ARG A 289 7.09 -57.84 11.70
C ARG A 289 8.00 -58.77 10.92
N ALA A 290 7.79 -60.07 11.09
CA ALA A 290 8.55 -61.09 10.39
C ALA A 290 8.19 -61.07 8.89
N THR A 291 9.13 -60.66 8.04
CA THR A 291 8.98 -60.67 6.57
C THR A 291 9.99 -61.64 5.97
N PRO A 292 9.76 -62.21 4.77
CA PRO A 292 10.72 -63.11 4.12
C PRO A 292 12.14 -62.55 4.07
N SER A 293 12.28 -61.26 3.75
CA SER A 293 13.56 -60.54 3.71
C SER A 293 14.21 -60.34 5.10
N TYR A 294 13.45 -60.39 6.20
CA TYR A 294 14.03 -60.34 7.54
C TYR A 294 14.43 -61.73 8.03
N LEU A 295 13.60 -62.75 7.77
CA LEU A 295 13.88 -64.14 8.15
C LEU A 295 15.17 -64.64 7.49
N THR A 296 15.45 -64.28 6.23
CA THR A 296 16.74 -64.58 5.56
C THR A 296 17.96 -63.84 6.13
N THR A 297 17.78 -62.93 7.09
CA THR A 297 18.89 -62.26 7.82
C THR A 297 19.09 -62.79 9.24
N LEU A 298 18.29 -63.77 9.65
CA LEU A 298 18.39 -64.45 10.95
C LEU A 298 19.13 -65.80 10.80
N PRO A 299 19.68 -66.35 11.89
CA PRO A 299 20.15 -67.72 11.94
C PRO A 299 19.05 -68.74 11.57
N ASP A 300 19.44 -69.90 11.02
CA ASP A 300 18.51 -70.96 10.58
C ASP A 300 17.62 -71.52 11.71
N ASP A 301 17.98 -71.31 12.99
CA ASP A 301 17.28 -71.79 14.18
C ASP A 301 16.33 -70.76 14.84
N HIS A 302 16.01 -69.67 14.15
CA HIS A 302 15.05 -68.67 14.62
C HIS A 302 13.61 -69.20 14.74
N SER A 303 12.86 -68.68 15.72
CA SER A 303 11.48 -69.10 16.05
C SER A 303 10.39 -68.14 15.54
N LEU A 304 10.72 -67.22 14.63
CA LEU A 304 9.75 -66.23 14.13
C LEU A 304 8.91 -66.80 12.99
N ILE A 305 7.60 -66.56 13.04
CA ILE A 305 6.62 -66.96 12.02
C ILE A 305 6.42 -65.78 11.07
N GLU A 306 6.45 -66.02 9.75
CA GLU A 306 6.18 -64.98 8.75
C GLU A 306 4.81 -64.31 8.98
N GLY A 307 4.77 -62.99 8.83
CA GLY A 307 3.57 -62.18 9.01
C GLY A 307 3.34 -61.75 10.45
N GLU A 308 3.87 -62.44 11.46
CA GLU A 308 3.62 -62.14 12.87
C GLU A 308 4.38 -60.91 13.40
N LEU A 309 3.79 -60.26 14.41
CA LEU A 309 4.34 -59.09 15.09
C LEU A 309 5.11 -59.50 16.35
N TYR A 310 6.32 -58.98 16.51
CA TYR A 310 7.20 -59.25 17.64
C TYR A 310 7.77 -57.96 18.23
N ASN A 311 8.16 -58.02 19.49
CA ASN A 311 9.02 -57.02 20.10
C ASN A 311 10.30 -56.83 19.29
N SER A 312 10.72 -55.59 19.08
CA SER A 312 12.05 -55.32 18.51
C SER A 312 13.16 -55.74 19.47
N THR A 313 14.35 -56.00 18.92
CA THR A 313 15.52 -56.38 19.73
C THR A 313 15.93 -55.25 20.66
N LEU A 314 16.37 -55.61 21.88
CA LEU A 314 16.97 -54.65 22.80
C LEU A 314 18.15 -53.98 22.10
N HIS A 315 18.18 -52.65 22.17
CA HIS A 315 19.18 -51.86 21.50
C HIS A 315 19.40 -50.54 22.24
N ASP A 316 20.63 -50.32 22.69
CA ASP A 316 21.11 -49.08 23.28
C ASP A 316 21.68 -48.18 22.17
N THR A 317 21.30 -46.90 22.16
CA THR A 317 21.62 -45.97 21.07
C THR A 317 22.63 -44.90 21.45
N SER A 318 23.11 -44.90 22.71
CA SER A 318 24.10 -43.97 23.26
C SER A 318 25.39 -43.89 22.43
N MET A 319 25.80 -44.99 21.79
CA MET A 319 26.93 -45.03 20.87
C MET A 319 26.80 -44.06 19.67
N LYS A 320 25.57 -43.64 19.32
CA LYS A 320 25.24 -42.97 18.06
C LYS A 320 24.22 -41.84 18.19
N ILE A 321 24.20 -41.11 19.30
CA ILE A 321 23.33 -39.93 19.50
C ILE A 321 23.28 -39.02 18.24
N PRO A 322 24.40 -38.55 17.66
CA PRO A 322 24.36 -37.69 16.46
C PRO A 322 23.93 -38.45 15.18
N GLY A 323 24.27 -39.75 15.10
CA GLY A 323 23.93 -40.59 13.97
C GLY A 323 22.49 -41.08 13.93
N GLY A 324 21.78 -41.10 15.07
CA GLY A 324 20.38 -41.52 15.19
C GLY A 324 19.87 -41.93 16.58
N GLY A 325 20.49 -41.47 17.67
CA GLY A 325 20.13 -41.86 19.05
C GLY A 325 19.24 -40.85 19.78
N LEU A 326 18.31 -40.21 19.08
CA LEU A 326 17.34 -39.27 19.67
C LEU A 326 15.94 -39.89 19.71
N LEU A 327 15.14 -39.46 20.67
CA LEU A 327 13.68 -39.56 20.66
C LEU A 327 13.09 -38.21 20.29
N SER A 328 12.02 -38.20 19.49
CA SER A 328 11.29 -36.98 19.10
C SER A 328 9.83 -37.30 18.78
N THR A 329 9.05 -36.26 18.53
CA THR A 329 7.65 -36.34 18.09
C THR A 329 7.54 -35.85 16.63
N ALA A 330 6.47 -36.23 15.92
CA ALA A 330 6.30 -35.73 14.56
C ALA A 330 6.17 -34.19 14.49
N PRO A 331 5.43 -33.49 15.40
CA PRO A 331 5.41 -32.04 15.44
C PRO A 331 6.78 -31.38 15.66
N ASP A 332 7.63 -31.92 16.53
CA ASP A 332 8.98 -31.37 16.74
C ASP A 332 9.83 -31.46 15.47
N LEU A 333 9.75 -32.59 14.74
CA LEU A 333 10.48 -32.74 13.47
C LEU A 333 9.97 -31.78 12.37
N VAL A 334 8.68 -31.46 12.36
CA VAL A 334 8.15 -30.40 11.47
C VAL A 334 8.67 -29.03 11.88
N ARG A 335 8.66 -28.69 13.18
CA ARG A 335 9.20 -27.41 13.67
C ARG A 335 10.67 -27.21 13.29
N PHE A 336 11.49 -28.26 13.40
CA PHE A 336 12.88 -28.24 12.94
C PHE A 336 13.01 -27.87 11.46
N ALA A 337 12.23 -28.52 10.60
CA ALA A 337 12.26 -28.26 9.15
C ALA A 337 11.71 -26.87 8.80
N VAL A 338 10.68 -26.40 9.51
CA VAL A 338 10.13 -25.04 9.37
C VAL A 338 11.17 -23.99 9.76
N ALA A 339 11.79 -24.10 10.94
CA ALA A 339 12.82 -23.16 11.40
C ALA A 339 14.05 -23.17 10.48
N MET A 340 14.43 -24.33 9.94
CA MET A 340 15.46 -24.43 8.91
C MET A 340 15.06 -23.71 7.60
N ASN A 341 13.81 -23.89 7.14
CA ASN A 341 13.32 -23.27 5.91
C ASN A 341 13.16 -21.75 6.02
N ARG A 342 12.79 -21.28 7.21
CA ARG A 342 12.73 -19.86 7.56
C ARG A 342 14.12 -19.25 7.81
N GLY A 343 15.21 -20.03 7.81
CA GLY A 343 16.54 -19.49 8.11
C GLY A 343 16.74 -19.08 9.57
N ASP A 344 15.88 -19.53 10.48
CA ASP A 344 15.91 -19.18 11.90
C ASP A 344 17.09 -19.88 12.64
N LEU A 345 17.75 -20.84 11.99
CA LEU A 345 18.82 -21.69 12.55
C LEU A 345 20.22 -21.47 11.93
N LEU A 346 20.28 -20.99 10.69
CA LEU A 346 21.49 -20.91 9.86
C LEU A 346 21.38 -19.74 8.88
N GLN A 347 22.51 -19.13 8.54
CA GLN A 347 22.58 -18.08 7.52
C GLN A 347 22.19 -18.64 6.14
N LYS A 348 21.51 -17.82 5.31
CA LYS A 348 21.00 -18.24 3.99
C LYS A 348 22.05 -18.92 3.09
N PRO A 349 23.29 -18.40 2.93
CA PRO A 349 24.33 -19.08 2.13
C PRO A 349 24.71 -20.47 2.69
N THR A 350 24.59 -20.65 4.00
CA THR A 350 24.88 -21.90 4.71
C THR A 350 23.75 -22.91 4.54
N VAL A 351 22.48 -22.48 4.53
CA VAL A 351 21.31 -23.30 4.13
C VAL A 351 21.42 -23.74 2.67
N ASP A 352 21.78 -22.82 1.75
CA ASP A 352 21.96 -23.14 0.33
C ASP A 352 23.10 -24.14 0.12
N ALA A 353 24.21 -23.99 0.85
CA ALA A 353 25.28 -24.99 0.87
C ALA A 353 24.82 -26.33 1.49
N MET A 354 23.95 -26.30 2.50
CA MET A 354 23.38 -27.49 3.14
C MET A 354 22.54 -28.31 2.17
N TRP A 355 21.78 -27.63 1.32
CA TRP A 355 20.87 -28.24 0.33
C TRP A 355 21.48 -28.35 -1.07
N THR A 356 22.73 -27.96 -1.26
CA THR A 356 23.48 -28.22 -2.49
C THR A 356 24.01 -29.65 -2.52
N ARG A 357 23.76 -30.38 -3.62
CA ARG A 357 24.31 -31.74 -3.85
C ARG A 357 25.83 -31.73 -3.83
N GLN A 358 26.41 -32.60 -2.99
CA GLN A 358 27.84 -32.79 -2.91
C GLN A 358 28.36 -33.56 -4.13
N LYS A 359 29.61 -33.29 -4.53
CA LYS A 359 30.27 -33.90 -5.70
C LYS A 359 31.47 -34.73 -5.28
N THR A 360 31.74 -35.81 -6.01
CA THR A 360 33.01 -36.53 -5.86
C THR A 360 34.16 -35.68 -6.40
N SER A 361 35.40 -36.03 -6.08
CA SER A 361 36.60 -35.39 -6.66
C SER A 361 36.73 -35.57 -8.17
N ALA A 362 35.94 -36.47 -8.78
CA ALA A 362 35.82 -36.63 -10.23
C ALA A 362 34.70 -35.76 -10.84
N GLY A 363 33.98 -34.98 -10.03
CA GLY A 363 32.86 -34.12 -10.45
C GLY A 363 31.48 -34.80 -10.48
N GLU A 364 31.38 -36.08 -10.12
CA GLU A 364 30.11 -36.82 -10.13
C GLU A 364 29.18 -36.33 -9.02
N GLU A 365 27.93 -36.01 -9.35
CA GLU A 365 26.92 -35.59 -8.36
C GLU A 365 26.42 -36.76 -7.50
N THR A 366 26.33 -36.49 -6.20
CA THR A 366 25.62 -37.36 -5.25
C THR A 366 24.17 -36.90 -5.09
N SER A 367 23.31 -37.74 -4.50
CA SER A 367 21.94 -37.39 -4.12
C SER A 367 21.83 -36.78 -2.72
N TYR A 368 22.93 -36.27 -2.15
CA TYR A 368 23.03 -35.85 -0.76
C TYR A 368 23.73 -34.50 -0.64
N GLY A 369 23.20 -33.63 0.23
CA GLY A 369 23.79 -32.35 0.62
C GLY A 369 24.63 -32.48 1.90
N LEU A 370 24.69 -31.42 2.70
CA LEU A 370 25.30 -31.48 4.04
C LEU A 370 24.23 -31.93 5.06
N GLY A 371 23.98 -33.24 5.13
CA GLY A 371 23.05 -33.84 6.10
C GLY A 371 21.63 -34.13 5.60
N TRP A 372 21.30 -33.76 4.37
CA TRP A 372 20.00 -34.03 3.74
C TRP A 372 20.14 -34.84 2.46
N SER A 373 19.13 -35.65 2.12
CA SER A 373 18.95 -36.10 0.74
C SER A 373 18.37 -34.95 -0.09
N VAL A 374 18.87 -34.74 -1.31
CA VAL A 374 18.54 -33.59 -2.15
C VAL A 374 18.15 -34.04 -3.57
N GLY A 375 16.99 -33.61 -4.02
CA GLY A 375 16.55 -33.82 -5.41
C GLY A 375 15.08 -33.49 -5.59
N GLN A 376 14.45 -34.08 -6.61
CA GLN A 376 13.06 -33.80 -6.91
C GLN A 376 12.10 -34.86 -6.39
N LYS A 377 10.91 -34.42 -5.96
CA LYS A 377 9.74 -35.25 -5.64
C LYS A 377 8.52 -34.57 -6.26
N SER A 378 7.69 -35.33 -6.98
CA SER A 378 6.53 -34.79 -7.71
C SER A 378 6.84 -33.55 -8.58
N GLY A 379 8.03 -33.50 -9.19
CA GLY A 379 8.48 -32.40 -10.06
C GLY A 379 9.13 -31.21 -9.33
N ARG A 380 8.94 -31.07 -8.01
CA ARG A 380 9.43 -29.95 -7.19
C ARG A 380 10.74 -30.27 -6.50
N GLN A 381 11.51 -29.24 -6.13
CA GLN A 381 12.72 -29.45 -5.31
C GLN A 381 12.32 -29.86 -3.89
N ALA A 382 12.99 -30.88 -3.36
CA ALA A 382 12.70 -31.46 -2.07
C ALA A 382 13.98 -31.86 -1.34
N VAL A 383 13.99 -31.59 -0.04
CA VAL A 383 15.01 -32.09 0.89
C VAL A 383 14.35 -33.03 1.88
N TRP A 384 14.98 -34.18 2.13
CA TRP A 384 14.38 -35.18 3.02
C TRP A 384 15.44 -36.03 3.73
N HIS A 385 15.05 -36.66 4.83
CA HIS A 385 15.81 -37.74 5.42
C HIS A 385 14.89 -38.85 5.92
N GLY A 386 15.15 -40.09 5.50
CA GLY A 386 14.50 -41.30 6.04
C GLY A 386 15.32 -41.92 7.17
N GLY A 387 14.68 -42.45 8.21
CA GLY A 387 15.32 -43.16 9.30
C GLY A 387 14.79 -44.58 9.44
N ALA A 388 15.68 -45.53 9.73
CA ALA A 388 15.33 -46.91 10.04
C ALA A 388 16.31 -47.47 11.08
N GLN A 389 15.77 -48.09 12.13
CA GLN A 389 16.54 -48.65 13.25
C GLN A 389 15.69 -49.69 13.97
N SER A 390 16.29 -50.47 14.88
CA SER A 390 15.57 -51.46 15.68
C SER A 390 14.37 -50.84 16.41
N GLY A 391 13.18 -51.31 16.05
CA GLY A 391 11.89 -50.83 16.56
C GLY A 391 11.33 -49.54 15.97
N THR A 392 11.88 -48.98 14.88
CA THR A 392 11.31 -47.75 14.28
C THR A 392 11.58 -47.58 12.78
N SER A 393 10.68 -46.82 12.15
CA SER A 393 10.89 -46.20 10.83
C SER A 393 10.37 -44.77 10.86
N THR A 394 11.09 -43.85 10.24
CA THR A 394 10.77 -42.42 10.23
C THR A 394 11.03 -41.79 8.85
N VAL A 395 10.38 -40.67 8.56
CA VAL A 395 10.77 -39.77 7.46
C VAL A 395 10.46 -38.32 7.84
N LEU A 396 11.33 -37.42 7.40
CA LEU A 396 11.10 -35.97 7.36
C LEU A 396 11.30 -35.53 5.92
N LEU A 397 10.31 -34.84 5.35
CA LEU A 397 10.27 -34.30 3.98
C LEU A 397 9.95 -32.81 4.05
N LEU A 398 10.65 -31.98 3.27
CA LEU A 398 10.40 -30.56 3.11
C LEU A 398 10.45 -30.20 1.61
N TYR A 399 9.48 -29.40 1.18
CA TYR A 399 9.50 -28.65 -0.09
C TYR A 399 9.76 -27.18 0.25
N PRO A 400 10.98 -26.66 0.06
CA PRO A 400 11.33 -25.31 0.50
C PRO A 400 10.43 -24.23 -0.10
N GLU A 401 10.16 -24.33 -1.40
CA GLU A 401 9.36 -23.40 -2.22
C GLU A 401 7.92 -23.15 -1.72
N THR A 402 7.29 -24.12 -1.05
CA THR A 402 5.90 -23.98 -0.55
C THR A 402 5.81 -24.03 0.97
N GLY A 403 6.94 -24.18 1.67
CA GLY A 403 6.97 -24.47 3.11
C GLY A 403 6.20 -25.73 3.51
N ILE A 404 5.95 -26.66 2.57
CA ILE A 404 5.25 -27.92 2.88
C ILE A 404 6.24 -28.90 3.51
N CYS A 405 5.98 -29.27 4.75
CA CYS A 405 6.76 -30.27 5.47
C CYS A 405 5.88 -31.44 5.93
N VAL A 406 6.39 -32.66 5.85
CA VAL A 406 5.72 -33.85 6.41
C VAL A 406 6.72 -34.67 7.22
N ALA A 407 6.42 -34.83 8.51
CA ALA A 407 7.10 -35.76 9.40
C ALA A 407 6.21 -36.97 9.70
N ILE A 408 6.77 -38.17 9.59
CA ILE A 408 6.09 -39.42 9.94
C ILE A 408 7.03 -40.25 10.81
N MET A 409 6.53 -40.72 11.95
CA MET A 409 7.27 -41.58 12.87
C MET A 409 6.44 -42.81 13.22
N SER A 410 7.02 -44.01 13.15
CA SER A 410 6.35 -45.27 13.47
C SER A 410 7.18 -46.15 14.39
N ASN A 411 6.49 -46.94 15.22
CA ASN A 411 7.09 -47.95 16.08
C ASN A 411 7.29 -49.32 15.39
N LEU A 412 7.12 -49.41 14.07
CA LEU A 412 7.48 -50.61 13.30
C LEU A 412 8.75 -50.35 12.49
N GLN A 413 9.75 -51.24 12.63
CA GLN A 413 10.97 -51.16 11.84
C GLN A 413 10.80 -51.60 10.37
N ARG A 414 11.65 -51.06 9.48
CA ARG A 414 11.74 -51.41 8.05
C ARG A 414 10.53 -51.03 7.16
N LEU A 415 9.79 -49.98 7.52
CA LEU A 415 8.79 -49.36 6.65
C LEU A 415 9.43 -48.39 5.64
N SER A 416 8.80 -48.24 4.47
CA SER A 416 9.15 -47.22 3.47
C SER A 416 8.12 -46.10 3.49
N LEU A 417 8.42 -45.04 4.23
CA LEU A 417 7.45 -43.97 4.54
C LEU A 417 7.47 -42.80 3.52
N THR A 418 8.51 -42.66 2.69
CA THR A 418 8.65 -41.51 1.78
C THR A 418 7.47 -41.34 0.81
N SER A 419 6.93 -42.44 0.28
CA SER A 419 5.77 -42.36 -0.63
C SER A 419 4.49 -41.91 0.07
N LEU A 420 4.30 -42.27 1.34
CA LEU A 420 3.19 -41.77 2.16
C LEU A 420 3.37 -40.27 2.46
N ALA A 421 4.59 -39.85 2.81
CA ALA A 421 4.88 -38.43 3.04
C ALA A 421 4.64 -37.56 1.80
N VAL A 422 5.03 -38.04 0.61
CA VAL A 422 4.73 -37.34 -0.67
C VAL A 422 3.22 -37.30 -0.94
N ALA A 423 2.49 -38.41 -0.72
CA ALA A 423 1.04 -38.45 -0.95
C ALA A 423 0.25 -37.54 0.00
N ILE A 424 0.73 -37.34 1.23
CA ILE A 424 0.20 -36.37 2.21
C ILE A 424 0.55 -34.94 1.80
N ALA A 425 1.80 -34.67 1.40
CA ALA A 425 2.22 -33.34 0.94
C ALA A 425 1.35 -32.82 -0.22
N GLN A 426 0.99 -33.71 -1.16
CA GLN A 426 0.11 -33.40 -2.30
C GLN A 426 -1.34 -33.04 -1.92
N ARG A 427 -1.76 -33.25 -0.66
CA ARG A 427 -3.11 -32.94 -0.16
C ARG A 427 -3.18 -31.63 0.61
N VAL A 428 -2.03 -31.07 0.97
CA VAL A 428 -1.90 -29.79 1.68
C VAL A 428 -1.27 -28.71 0.80
N GLU A 429 -1.19 -28.95 -0.52
CA GLU A 429 -0.73 -27.94 -1.47
C GLU A 429 -1.67 -26.73 -1.43
N PRO A 430 -1.14 -25.49 -1.31
CA PRO A 430 -1.96 -24.29 -1.43
C PRO A 430 -2.71 -24.29 -2.76
N PRO A 431 -3.98 -23.86 -2.78
CA PRO A 431 -4.71 -23.69 -4.03
C PRO A 431 -3.95 -22.73 -4.97
N GLN A 432 -3.88 -23.12 -6.25
CA GLN A 432 -3.57 -22.22 -7.34
C GLN A 432 -4.89 -21.73 -7.93
N TYR A 433 -5.01 -20.41 -8.05
CA TYR A 433 -6.23 -19.74 -8.47
C TYR A 433 -6.10 -19.26 -9.92
N ASP A 434 -7.12 -19.53 -10.74
CA ASP A 434 -7.21 -18.97 -12.08
C ASP A 434 -7.90 -17.61 -12.01
N TYR A 435 -7.10 -16.54 -12.03
CA TYR A 435 -7.58 -15.16 -12.01
C TYR A 435 -7.96 -14.61 -13.39
N GLU A 436 -7.83 -15.35 -14.51
CA GLU A 436 -8.18 -14.81 -15.84
C GLU A 436 -9.62 -14.26 -15.94
N PRO A 437 -10.66 -14.89 -15.34
CA PRO A 437 -12.01 -14.33 -15.30
C PRO A 437 -12.09 -12.97 -14.56
N ALA A 438 -11.31 -12.81 -13.48
CA ALA A 438 -11.19 -11.56 -12.74
C ALA A 438 -10.44 -10.49 -13.55
N ILE A 439 -9.28 -10.85 -14.12
CA ILE A 439 -8.44 -10.00 -14.96
C ILE A 439 -9.24 -9.44 -16.14
N LYS A 440 -10.06 -10.27 -16.79
CA LYS A 440 -10.93 -9.81 -17.89
C LYS A 440 -11.92 -8.73 -17.44
N LYS A 441 -12.68 -8.97 -16.36
CA LYS A 441 -13.64 -8.01 -15.79
C LYS A 441 -12.96 -6.72 -15.33
N LEU A 442 -11.78 -6.82 -14.71
CA LEU A 442 -11.00 -5.67 -14.29
C LEU A 442 -10.48 -4.86 -15.48
N ARG A 443 -9.97 -5.50 -16.53
CA ARG A 443 -9.51 -4.84 -17.76
C ARG A 443 -10.64 -4.07 -18.46
N GLU A 444 -11.86 -4.60 -18.44
CA GLU A 444 -13.05 -3.92 -18.96
C GLU A 444 -13.41 -2.68 -18.10
N ALA A 445 -13.38 -2.79 -16.77
CA ALA A 445 -13.60 -1.67 -15.85
C ALA A 445 -12.53 -0.57 -15.96
N VAL A 446 -11.24 -0.93 -16.00
CA VAL A 446 -10.13 0.04 -16.15
C VAL A 446 -10.25 0.79 -17.47
N ARG A 447 -10.57 0.11 -18.58
CA ARG A 447 -10.81 0.79 -19.87
C ARG A 447 -11.97 1.77 -19.80
N HIS A 448 -13.08 1.37 -19.19
CA HIS A 448 -14.24 2.26 -19.02
C HIS A 448 -13.89 3.53 -18.25
N GLU A 449 -13.16 3.42 -17.14
CA GLU A 449 -12.72 4.59 -16.37
C GLU A 449 -11.71 5.46 -17.15
N VAL A 450 -10.72 4.84 -17.81
CA VAL A 450 -9.72 5.56 -18.62
C VAL A 450 -10.36 6.31 -19.79
N GLU A 451 -11.34 5.70 -20.46
CA GLU A 451 -12.08 6.29 -21.59
C GLU A 451 -13.07 7.36 -21.11
N GLN A 452 -13.87 7.10 -20.06
CA GLN A 452 -14.87 8.05 -19.56
C GLN A 452 -14.23 9.32 -18.98
N LYS A 453 -13.09 9.18 -18.32
CA LYS A 453 -12.43 10.26 -17.54
C LYS A 453 -11.21 10.83 -18.24
N GLU A 454 -10.96 10.37 -19.46
CA GLU A 454 -9.84 10.80 -20.31
C GLU A 454 -8.50 10.76 -19.56
N LEU A 455 -8.23 9.64 -18.87
CA LEU A 455 -7.03 9.48 -18.05
C LEU A 455 -5.79 9.35 -18.96
N PRO A 456 -4.76 10.21 -18.81
CA PRO A 456 -3.61 10.19 -19.72
C PRO A 456 -2.85 8.87 -19.67
N ALA A 457 -2.49 8.42 -18.46
CA ALA A 457 -1.98 7.08 -18.18
C ALA A 457 -2.61 6.47 -16.93
N PHE A 458 -2.73 5.15 -16.92
CA PHE A 458 -3.10 4.34 -15.76
C PHE A 458 -2.39 2.98 -15.82
N SER A 459 -1.79 2.53 -14.71
CA SER A 459 -1.21 1.18 -14.61
C SER A 459 -1.68 0.51 -13.32
N ILE A 460 -1.80 -0.82 -13.35
CA ILE A 460 -2.26 -1.63 -12.22
C ILE A 460 -1.57 -3.00 -12.22
N SER A 461 -1.30 -3.54 -11.03
CA SER A 461 -0.83 -4.90 -10.80
C SER A 461 -1.64 -5.60 -9.71
N LEU A 462 -1.77 -6.92 -9.84
CA LEU A 462 -2.44 -7.82 -8.89
C LEU A 462 -1.41 -8.79 -8.32
N ILE A 463 -1.42 -8.97 -7.01
CA ILE A 463 -0.47 -9.80 -6.26
C ILE A 463 -1.25 -10.87 -5.49
N ASP A 464 -0.88 -12.13 -5.66
CA ASP A 464 -1.23 -13.24 -4.76
C ASP A 464 0.09 -13.69 -4.12
N ARG A 465 0.24 -13.51 -2.81
CA ARG A 465 1.48 -13.84 -2.07
C ARG A 465 2.76 -13.23 -2.71
N ASP A 466 3.63 -14.11 -3.19
CA ASP A 466 4.96 -13.83 -3.71
C ASP A 466 4.99 -13.50 -5.21
N HIS A 467 3.84 -13.55 -5.90
CA HIS A 467 3.79 -13.44 -7.36
C HIS A 467 2.76 -12.42 -7.86
N VAL A 468 3.17 -11.67 -8.90
CA VAL A 468 2.28 -10.82 -9.68
C VAL A 468 1.50 -11.71 -10.65
N VAL A 469 0.19 -11.87 -10.40
CA VAL A 469 -0.68 -12.69 -11.27
C VAL A 469 -1.04 -11.98 -12.57
N TRP A 470 -1.08 -10.64 -12.55
CA TRP A 470 -1.29 -9.80 -13.72
C TRP A 470 -0.79 -8.38 -13.45
N ALA A 471 -0.26 -7.71 -14.47
CA ALA A 471 -0.04 -6.27 -14.47
C ALA A 471 -0.15 -5.74 -15.90
N ASP A 472 -0.60 -4.49 -16.07
CA ASP A 472 -0.87 -3.90 -17.38
C ASP A 472 -0.87 -2.37 -17.31
N GLY A 473 -0.87 -1.71 -18.47
CA GLY A 473 -0.94 -0.26 -18.62
C GLY A 473 -1.97 0.17 -19.65
N PHE A 474 -2.53 1.36 -19.45
CA PHE A 474 -3.66 1.91 -20.20
C PHE A 474 -3.41 3.39 -20.47
N GLY A 475 -3.77 3.86 -21.67
CA GLY A 475 -3.42 5.20 -22.13
C GLY A 475 -1.96 5.32 -22.57
N PHE A 476 -1.37 6.50 -22.42
CA PHE A 476 -0.05 6.87 -22.90
C PHE A 476 0.80 7.45 -21.76
N GLN A 477 1.96 6.84 -21.50
CA GLN A 477 3.00 7.43 -20.66
C GLN A 477 3.36 8.84 -21.15
N ASP A 478 3.40 9.04 -22.47
CA ASP A 478 3.65 10.32 -23.12
C ASP A 478 2.74 10.43 -24.35
N THR A 479 1.74 11.31 -24.26
CA THR A 479 0.71 11.49 -25.30
C THR A 479 1.28 12.11 -26.57
N GLU A 480 2.21 13.07 -26.46
CA GLU A 480 2.83 13.74 -27.62
C GLU A 480 3.70 12.77 -28.42
N LYS A 481 4.53 11.99 -27.71
CA LYS A 481 5.43 10.99 -28.30
C LYS A 481 4.72 9.67 -28.63
N ASN A 482 3.43 9.55 -28.32
CA ASN A 482 2.61 8.34 -28.51
C ASN A 482 3.22 7.09 -27.84
N ILE A 483 3.83 7.26 -26.66
CA ILE A 483 4.42 6.15 -25.89
C ILE A 483 3.31 5.54 -25.03
N PRO A 484 2.90 4.27 -25.25
CA PRO A 484 1.85 3.65 -24.46
C PRO A 484 2.29 3.47 -23.00
N ALA A 485 1.35 3.58 -22.06
CA ALA A 485 1.60 3.20 -20.68
C ALA A 485 1.71 1.66 -20.55
N THR A 486 2.58 1.19 -19.66
CA THR A 486 2.76 -0.25 -19.36
C THR A 486 2.86 -0.48 -17.85
N ALA A 487 2.95 -1.74 -17.42
CA ALA A 487 3.18 -2.08 -16.02
C ALA A 487 4.52 -1.54 -15.47
N GLU A 488 5.49 -1.28 -16.35
CA GLU A 488 6.79 -0.66 -16.07
C GLU A 488 6.77 0.87 -16.09
N THR A 489 5.67 1.52 -16.51
CA THR A 489 5.57 2.98 -16.45
C THR A 489 5.72 3.45 -15.01
N VAL A 490 6.54 4.49 -14.82
CA VAL A 490 6.88 5.06 -13.52
C VAL A 490 6.03 6.30 -13.28
N TYR A 491 5.53 6.42 -12.06
CA TYR A 491 4.69 7.52 -11.58
C TYR A 491 5.35 8.14 -10.33
N ARG A 492 5.04 9.41 -10.02
CA ARG A 492 5.30 9.93 -8.65
C ARG A 492 4.25 9.32 -7.73
N VAL A 493 4.65 8.45 -6.81
CA VAL A 493 3.71 7.70 -5.95
C VAL A 493 3.27 8.49 -4.71
N GLY A 494 3.67 9.76 -4.62
CA GLY A 494 3.26 10.69 -3.57
C GLY A 494 3.44 10.09 -2.18
N SER A 495 2.38 10.12 -1.38
CA SER A 495 2.44 9.73 0.04
C SER A 495 2.70 8.24 0.33
N VAL A 496 2.70 7.35 -0.68
CA VAL A 496 3.26 5.98 -0.53
C VAL A 496 4.73 6.02 -0.08
N SER A 497 5.45 7.10 -0.41
CA SER A 497 6.80 7.43 0.08
C SER A 497 6.97 7.26 1.59
N LYS A 498 5.93 7.58 2.40
CA LYS A 498 6.00 7.59 3.86
C LYS A 498 6.38 6.22 4.42
N LEU A 499 5.80 5.15 3.84
CA LEU A 499 6.06 3.76 4.25
C LEU A 499 7.57 3.42 4.20
N PHE A 500 8.26 3.87 3.16
CA PHE A 500 9.69 3.61 2.97
C PHE A 500 10.57 4.43 3.93
N THR A 501 10.16 5.67 4.23
CA THR A 501 10.79 6.50 5.28
C THR A 501 10.62 5.87 6.66
N ASP A 502 9.41 5.39 6.98
CA ASP A 502 9.07 4.81 8.27
C ASP A 502 9.79 3.47 8.49
N ILE A 503 9.90 2.63 7.46
CA ILE A 503 10.70 1.39 7.49
C ILE A 503 12.18 1.69 7.72
N ALA A 504 12.74 2.72 7.08
CA ALA A 504 14.14 3.10 7.30
C ALA A 504 14.40 3.55 8.75
N VAL A 505 13.41 4.16 9.43
CA VAL A 505 13.46 4.45 10.87
C VAL A 505 13.35 3.18 11.71
N LEU A 506 12.41 2.30 11.39
CA LEU A 506 12.22 1.03 12.12
C LEU A 506 13.45 0.12 12.03
N GLN A 507 14.16 0.09 10.91
CA GLN A 507 15.47 -0.58 10.82
C GLN A 507 16.48 -0.05 11.85
N LEU A 508 16.53 1.27 12.09
CA LEU A 508 17.41 1.84 13.13
C LEU A 508 16.93 1.58 14.56
N VAL A 509 15.62 1.41 14.77
CA VAL A 509 15.05 0.96 16.05
C VAL A 509 15.43 -0.51 16.30
N GLU A 510 15.36 -1.36 15.27
CA GLU A 510 15.79 -2.75 15.31
C GLU A 510 17.29 -2.94 15.51
N GLU A 511 18.10 -1.99 15.03
CA GLU A 511 19.54 -1.87 15.28
C GLU A 511 19.85 -1.31 16.70
N GLY A 512 18.84 -0.88 17.46
CA GLY A 512 18.98 -0.29 18.80
C GLY A 512 19.57 1.12 18.82
N LYS A 513 19.55 1.83 17.69
CA LYS A 513 20.08 3.19 17.52
C LYS A 513 19.03 4.29 17.74
N LEU A 514 17.76 3.98 17.45
CA LEU A 514 16.61 4.84 17.70
C LEU A 514 15.65 4.19 18.70
N ASP A 515 14.90 5.03 19.40
CA ASP A 515 13.76 4.65 20.24
C ASP A 515 12.54 5.42 19.70
N LEU A 516 11.43 4.71 19.46
CA LEU A 516 10.20 5.29 18.93
C LEU A 516 9.53 6.25 19.90
N ASP A 517 9.76 6.07 21.20
CA ASP A 517 9.08 6.75 22.31
C ASP A 517 10.00 7.75 23.04
N ALA A 518 11.26 7.89 22.60
CA ALA A 518 12.16 8.94 23.05
C ALA A 518 11.74 10.32 22.48
N PRO A 519 11.97 11.42 23.23
CA PRO A 519 11.84 12.79 22.71
C PRO A 519 12.70 13.00 21.47
N VAL A 520 12.11 13.49 20.38
CA VAL A 520 12.78 13.70 19.09
C VAL A 520 13.95 14.69 19.19
N GLU A 521 13.91 15.60 20.17
CA GLU A 521 14.96 16.56 20.50
C GLU A 521 16.27 15.89 20.95
N GLN A 522 16.24 14.61 21.36
CA GLN A 522 17.43 13.80 21.58
C GLN A 522 18.23 13.59 20.29
N TYR A 523 17.54 13.51 19.15
CA TYR A 523 18.12 13.27 17.82
C TYR A 523 18.30 14.58 17.03
N LEU A 524 17.38 15.53 17.21
CA LEU A 524 17.40 16.86 16.59
C LEU A 524 17.34 17.97 17.66
N PRO A 525 18.44 18.30 18.36
CA PRO A 525 18.42 19.26 19.47
C PRO A 525 17.99 20.69 19.10
N ASP A 526 18.01 21.04 17.82
CA ASP A 526 17.62 22.36 17.31
C ASP A 526 16.15 22.39 16.81
N PHE A 527 15.45 21.25 16.78
CA PHE A 527 14.02 21.18 16.46
C PHE A 527 13.19 21.44 17.73
N LYS A 528 12.53 22.59 17.78
CA LYS A 528 11.78 23.13 18.92
C LYS A 528 10.61 24.03 18.44
N PRO A 529 9.53 23.45 17.87
CA PRO A 529 8.29 24.20 17.62
C PRO A 529 7.68 24.73 18.92
N GLU A 530 6.75 25.69 18.84
CA GLU A 530 5.99 26.14 20.00
C GLU A 530 5.03 25.03 20.47
N ASP A 531 5.39 24.37 21.57
CA ASP A 531 4.53 23.43 22.29
C ASP A 531 3.83 24.12 23.47
N PRO A 532 2.54 24.49 23.34
CA PRO A 532 1.75 25.05 24.44
C PRO A 532 1.26 23.99 25.44
N PHE A 533 1.51 22.70 25.20
CA PHE A 533 0.97 21.58 25.97
C PHE A 533 2.00 20.93 26.92
N GLY A 534 3.30 21.14 26.69
CA GLY A 534 4.39 20.59 27.50
C GLY A 534 4.55 19.08 27.36
N VAL A 535 4.33 18.55 26.15
CA VAL A 535 4.39 17.12 25.82
C VAL A 535 5.48 16.88 24.78
N PRO A 536 6.58 16.17 25.11
CA PRO A 536 7.63 15.86 24.16
C PRO A 536 7.11 15.11 22.92
N LEU A 537 7.60 15.48 21.76
CA LEU A 537 7.24 14.86 20.49
C LEU A 537 8.07 13.60 20.26
N THR A 538 7.44 12.51 19.84
CA THR A 538 8.13 11.23 19.56
C THR A 538 7.99 10.78 18.10
N LEU A 539 8.89 9.90 17.66
CA LEU A 539 8.82 9.31 16.32
C LEU A 539 7.50 8.54 16.13
N ARG A 540 7.06 7.77 17.13
CA ARG A 540 5.77 7.05 17.10
C ARG A 540 4.60 7.99 16.81
N GLN A 541 4.58 9.16 17.43
CA GLN A 541 3.52 10.16 17.24
C GLN A 541 3.57 10.77 15.82
N MET A 542 4.76 11.02 15.27
CA MET A 542 4.90 11.57 13.92
C MET A 542 4.48 10.56 12.83
N MET A 543 4.98 9.32 12.93
CA MET A 543 4.71 8.21 11.99
C MET A 543 3.25 7.72 12.04
N SER A 544 2.49 8.06 13.08
CA SER A 544 1.05 7.78 13.18
C SER A 544 0.15 9.01 12.94
N HIS A 545 0.73 10.16 12.54
CA HIS A 545 0.01 11.42 12.37
C HIS A 545 -0.72 11.92 13.63
N ARG A 546 -0.11 11.73 14.81
CA ARG A 546 -0.63 12.13 16.14
C ARG A 546 0.30 13.06 16.93
N SER A 547 1.33 13.61 16.30
CA SER A 547 2.24 14.60 16.91
C SER A 547 1.59 15.96 17.17
N GLY A 548 0.47 16.26 16.50
CA GLY A 548 -0.17 17.58 16.58
C GLY A 548 0.56 18.70 15.83
N LEU A 549 1.61 18.38 15.07
CA LEU A 549 2.28 19.32 14.16
C LEU A 549 1.32 19.83 13.07
N VAL A 550 1.64 21.00 12.53
CA VAL A 550 1.03 21.57 11.32
C VAL A 550 1.10 20.59 10.14
N ARG A 551 0.21 20.73 9.14
CA ARG A 551 0.18 19.83 7.98
C ARG A 551 1.44 20.00 7.12
N GLU A 552 1.74 21.23 6.76
CA GLU A 552 2.80 21.66 5.86
C GLU A 552 3.82 22.54 6.62
N SER A 553 5.06 22.60 6.15
CA SER A 553 6.12 23.44 6.73
C SER A 553 6.19 24.83 6.06
N PRO A 554 6.51 25.92 6.77
CA PRO A 554 6.59 27.25 6.16
C PRO A 554 7.53 27.33 4.95
N VAL A 555 8.61 26.54 4.96
CA VAL A 555 9.55 26.34 3.84
C VAL A 555 9.47 24.88 3.38
N GLY A 556 9.50 24.63 2.07
CA GLY A 556 9.55 23.28 1.49
C GLY A 556 8.24 22.49 1.52
N ASN A 557 7.13 23.15 1.80
CA ASN A 557 5.77 22.60 1.71
C ASN A 557 5.41 22.12 0.31
N TYR A 558 4.25 21.47 0.20
CA TYR A 558 3.65 21.05 -1.06
C TYR A 558 3.72 22.10 -2.19
N PHE A 559 3.51 23.39 -1.90
CA PHE A 559 3.38 24.44 -2.91
C PHE A 559 4.71 25.04 -3.41
N ASP A 560 5.77 24.88 -2.61
CA ASP A 560 7.04 25.60 -2.71
C ASP A 560 7.94 25.06 -3.83
N PRO A 561 8.18 25.83 -4.93
CA PRO A 561 8.98 25.38 -6.06
C PRO A 561 10.50 25.54 -5.85
N ASP A 562 10.96 26.10 -4.72
CA ASP A 562 12.37 26.48 -4.53
C ASP A 562 13.30 25.30 -4.13
N GLU A 563 12.77 24.07 -4.08
CA GLU A 563 13.48 22.81 -3.72
C GLU A 563 14.42 22.90 -2.49
N PRO A 564 13.97 23.44 -1.33
CA PRO A 564 14.84 23.64 -0.18
C PRO A 564 15.31 22.31 0.44
N THR A 565 16.51 22.33 1.02
CA THR A 565 17.07 21.16 1.72
C THR A 565 16.17 20.72 2.89
N LEU A 566 16.09 19.42 3.18
CA LEU A 566 15.31 18.86 4.29
C LEU A 566 15.62 19.52 5.64
N ALA A 567 16.88 19.90 5.89
CA ALA A 567 17.29 20.62 7.09
C ALA A 567 16.67 22.03 7.20
N ALA A 568 16.51 22.74 6.08
CA ALA A 568 15.85 24.06 6.03
C ALA A 568 14.33 23.91 6.21
N THR A 569 13.72 22.91 5.55
CA THR A 569 12.31 22.52 5.74
C THR A 569 12.00 22.29 7.23
N VAL A 570 12.80 21.46 7.91
CA VAL A 570 12.61 21.13 9.33
C VAL A 570 12.94 22.30 10.25
N ALA A 571 13.95 23.11 9.95
CA ALA A 571 14.27 24.31 10.73
C ALA A 571 13.11 25.34 10.71
N SER A 572 12.38 25.46 9.59
CA SER A 572 11.23 26.38 9.48
C SER A 572 10.06 26.03 10.41
N LEU A 573 9.97 24.79 10.89
CA LEU A 573 8.93 24.37 11.83
C LEU A 573 9.12 24.95 13.24
N ASN A 574 10.31 25.48 13.57
CA ASN A 574 10.56 26.14 14.86
C ASN A 574 9.73 27.42 15.05
N ASP A 575 9.32 28.05 13.96
CA ASP A 575 8.45 29.24 13.97
C ASP A 575 6.94 28.87 13.99
N THR A 576 6.61 27.57 14.05
CA THR A 576 5.22 27.06 14.05
C THR A 576 4.79 26.58 15.43
N LYS A 577 3.47 26.41 15.61
CA LYS A 577 2.85 25.98 16.86
C LYS A 577 2.14 24.63 16.71
N LEU A 578 2.16 23.80 17.75
CA LEU A 578 1.37 22.57 17.76
C LEU A 578 -0.14 22.87 17.74
N VAL A 579 -0.81 22.34 16.72
CA VAL A 579 -2.24 22.50 16.43
C VAL A 579 -3.11 21.74 17.42
N TYR A 580 -2.67 20.55 17.81
CA TYR A 580 -3.32 19.72 18.82
C TYR A 580 -2.30 19.23 19.84
N LYS A 581 -2.77 18.93 21.05
CA LYS A 581 -1.96 18.19 22.02
C LYS A 581 -1.62 16.82 21.41
N PRO A 582 -0.35 16.36 21.48
CA PRO A 582 0.03 15.04 20.99
C PRO A 582 -0.91 13.94 21.50
N GLU A 583 -1.16 12.96 20.64
CA GLU A 583 -2.06 11.82 20.85
C GLU A 583 -3.56 12.15 21.00
N THR A 584 -4.00 13.41 21.02
CA THR A 584 -5.43 13.74 21.21
C THR A 584 -6.30 13.66 19.95
N LYS A 585 -5.74 13.97 18.77
CA LYS A 585 -6.42 13.87 17.46
C LYS A 585 -5.41 13.36 16.42
N THR A 586 -5.87 12.61 15.42
CA THR A 586 -5.07 12.34 14.22
C THR A 586 -5.15 13.57 13.32
N LYS A 587 -3.99 14.15 12.97
CA LYS A 587 -3.85 15.23 11.99
C LYS A 587 -2.78 14.81 10.98
N TYR A 588 -3.19 14.59 9.74
CA TYR A 588 -2.27 14.25 8.66
C TYR A 588 -1.24 15.37 8.46
N SER A 589 0.04 15.00 8.40
CA SER A 589 1.14 15.97 8.37
C SER A 589 2.31 15.46 7.53
N ASN A 590 2.62 16.20 6.46
CA ASN A 590 3.83 16.02 5.66
C ASN A 590 5.05 16.59 6.40
N ALA A 591 4.87 17.69 7.12
CA ALA A 591 5.87 18.29 7.99
C ALA A 591 6.41 17.29 9.04
N ALA A 592 5.52 16.52 9.70
CA ALA A 592 5.93 15.51 10.67
C ALA A 592 6.84 14.43 10.05
N ILE A 593 6.53 13.95 8.84
CA ILE A 593 7.37 12.96 8.15
C ILE A 593 8.67 13.56 7.62
N ALA A 594 8.72 14.86 7.32
CA ALA A 594 9.98 15.56 7.05
C ALA A 594 10.93 15.52 8.27
N VAL A 595 10.39 15.69 9.49
CA VAL A 595 11.17 15.53 10.74
C VAL A 595 11.64 14.09 10.93
N VAL A 596 10.78 13.09 10.68
CA VAL A 596 11.15 11.66 10.71
C VAL A 596 12.32 11.37 9.75
N GLY A 597 12.29 11.92 8.53
CA GLY A 597 13.39 11.82 7.58
C GLY A 597 14.67 12.55 8.02
N ALA A 598 14.56 13.72 8.66
CA ALA A 598 15.71 14.46 9.16
C ALA A 598 16.42 13.73 10.32
N VAL A 599 15.69 12.97 11.15
CA VAL A 599 16.29 12.09 12.16
C VAL A 599 17.19 11.04 11.51
N LEU A 600 16.77 10.43 10.39
CA LEU A 600 17.59 9.47 9.64
C LEU A 600 18.90 10.08 9.14
N GLU A 601 18.82 11.23 8.46
CA GLU A 601 20.03 11.89 7.92
C GLU A 601 21.01 12.26 9.04
N LYS A 602 20.48 12.72 10.18
CA LYS A 602 21.29 13.14 11.32
C LYS A 602 22.02 12.00 12.03
N GLN A 603 21.44 10.79 12.09
CA GLN A 603 22.05 9.66 12.79
C GLN A 603 23.06 8.86 11.95
N LEU A 604 23.02 8.97 10.62
CA LEU A 604 23.82 8.12 9.72
C LEU A 604 24.83 8.87 8.83
N GLU A 605 24.81 10.20 8.81
CA GLU A 605 25.64 11.04 7.91
C GLU A 605 25.48 10.70 6.40
N VAL A 606 24.34 10.12 6.01
CA VAL A 606 23.93 9.88 4.62
C VAL A 606 22.59 10.52 4.35
N SER A 607 22.29 10.84 3.09
CA SER A 607 20.99 11.42 2.74
C SER A 607 19.87 10.39 2.84
N HIS A 608 18.65 10.86 3.09
CA HIS A 608 17.45 10.04 3.17
C HIS A 608 17.22 9.21 1.89
N PRO A 609 17.28 9.79 0.66
CA PRO A 609 17.18 9.02 -0.58
C PRO A 609 18.23 7.91 -0.70
N GLN A 610 19.45 8.16 -0.19
CA GLN A 610 20.51 7.16 -0.21
C GLN A 610 20.23 6.01 0.77
N ARG A 611 19.85 6.29 2.03
CA ARG A 611 19.51 5.23 3.00
C ARG A 611 18.40 4.34 2.48
N VAL A 612 17.30 4.93 2.00
CA VAL A 612 16.14 4.16 1.50
C VAL A 612 16.52 3.31 0.28
N ARG A 613 17.34 3.84 -0.65
CA ARG A 613 17.84 3.05 -1.78
C ARG A 613 18.68 1.86 -1.30
N ASP A 614 19.68 2.11 -0.47
CA ASP A 614 20.72 1.14 -0.13
C ASP A 614 20.21 0.02 0.81
N THR A 615 19.18 0.28 1.63
CA THR A 615 18.68 -0.69 2.64
C THR A 615 17.23 -1.16 2.45
N ILE A 616 16.52 -0.65 1.44
CA ILE A 616 15.14 -1.08 1.14
C ILE A 616 14.98 -1.34 -0.36
N LEU A 617 15.16 -0.34 -1.23
CA LEU A 617 14.81 -0.47 -2.65
C LEU A 617 15.72 -1.47 -3.39
N GLN A 618 17.04 -1.42 -3.16
CA GLN A 618 17.98 -2.33 -3.79
C GLN A 618 17.81 -3.79 -3.29
N PRO A 619 17.70 -4.06 -1.97
CA PRO A 619 17.39 -5.41 -1.46
C PRO A 619 15.99 -5.97 -1.81
N LEU A 620 15.05 -5.11 -2.23
CA LEU A 620 13.76 -5.50 -2.83
C LEU A 620 13.83 -5.66 -4.36
N GLY A 621 14.96 -5.37 -5.00
CA GLY A 621 15.09 -5.35 -6.46
C GLY A 621 14.21 -4.31 -7.15
N MET A 622 13.83 -3.23 -6.45
CA MET A 622 13.01 -2.11 -6.94
C MET A 622 13.82 -1.14 -7.81
N ASN A 623 14.33 -1.67 -8.93
CA ASN A 623 15.30 -1.01 -9.81
C ASN A 623 14.74 0.18 -10.64
N GLN A 624 13.43 0.43 -10.58
CA GLN A 624 12.74 1.54 -11.24
C GLN A 624 12.14 2.52 -10.21
N SER A 625 12.61 2.43 -8.95
CA SER A 625 12.13 3.23 -7.83
C SER A 625 13.23 4.10 -7.25
N SER A 626 12.89 5.33 -6.87
CA SER A 626 13.85 6.31 -6.32
C SER A 626 13.14 7.49 -5.69
N PHE A 627 13.78 8.21 -4.77
CA PHE A 627 13.29 9.50 -4.22
C PHE A 627 13.77 10.73 -5.01
N VAL A 628 14.53 10.50 -6.08
CA VAL A 628 15.01 11.51 -7.03
C VAL A 628 14.94 10.95 -8.45
N VAL A 629 14.83 11.80 -9.46
CA VAL A 629 14.91 11.35 -10.86
C VAL A 629 16.29 10.77 -11.14
N THR A 630 16.34 9.59 -11.76
CA THR A 630 17.59 8.90 -12.15
C THR A 630 17.51 8.46 -13.62
N PRO A 631 18.64 8.14 -14.27
CA PRO A 631 18.64 7.61 -15.64
C PRO A 631 17.86 6.30 -15.85
N ALA A 632 17.47 5.60 -14.77
CA ALA A 632 16.60 4.42 -14.83
C ALA A 632 15.10 4.76 -14.72
N VAL A 633 14.78 5.87 -14.04
CA VAL A 633 13.41 6.39 -13.82
C VAL A 633 12.96 7.30 -14.97
N GLU A 634 13.82 8.24 -15.37
CA GLU A 634 13.50 9.31 -16.34
C GLU A 634 12.89 8.78 -17.66
N PRO A 635 13.41 7.72 -18.32
CA PRO A 635 12.85 7.26 -19.59
C PRO A 635 11.47 6.58 -19.47
N LYS A 636 11.05 6.26 -18.24
CA LYS A 636 9.79 5.55 -17.93
C LYS A 636 8.77 6.41 -17.21
N LEU A 637 9.13 7.63 -16.82
CA LEU A 637 8.24 8.53 -16.13
C LEU A 637 7.09 8.95 -17.05
N ALA A 638 5.86 8.82 -16.57
CA ALA A 638 4.68 9.36 -17.25
C ALA A 638 4.62 10.88 -17.13
N THR A 639 4.07 11.55 -18.16
CA THR A 639 3.68 12.96 -18.08
C THR A 639 2.52 13.09 -17.10
N GLY A 640 2.73 13.81 -16.00
CA GLY A 640 1.70 14.11 -15.01
C GLY A 640 0.86 15.31 -15.44
N TRP A 641 -0.45 15.23 -15.25
CA TRP A 641 -1.38 16.30 -15.61
C TRP A 641 -2.15 16.81 -14.40
N MET A 642 -2.18 18.13 -14.22
CA MET A 642 -3.02 18.78 -13.22
C MET A 642 -4.33 19.26 -13.83
N ARG A 643 -5.34 19.46 -12.98
CA ARG A 643 -6.62 20.02 -13.39
C ARG A 643 -7.11 21.06 -12.39
N THR A 644 -7.58 22.19 -12.93
CA THR A 644 -8.20 23.28 -12.18
C THR A 644 -9.65 22.94 -11.80
N TYR A 645 -10.18 23.61 -10.77
CA TYR A 645 -11.60 23.49 -10.37
C TYR A 645 -12.54 23.68 -11.57
N ASP A 646 -12.27 24.65 -12.44
CA ASP A 646 -13.11 24.97 -13.61
C ASP A 646 -12.84 24.09 -14.85
N GLY A 647 -12.05 23.02 -14.73
CA GLY A 647 -11.92 21.96 -15.73
C GLY A 647 -10.74 22.08 -16.69
N ARG A 648 -10.02 23.20 -16.70
CA ARG A 648 -8.78 23.36 -17.49
C ARG A 648 -7.72 22.36 -17.02
N ARG A 649 -7.03 21.69 -17.94
CA ARG A 649 -5.91 20.76 -17.68
C ARG A 649 -4.58 21.38 -18.11
N PHE A 650 -3.48 21.09 -17.40
CA PHE A 650 -2.13 21.56 -17.72
C PHE A 650 -1.06 20.56 -17.23
N GLU A 651 0.16 20.62 -17.76
CA GLU A 651 1.27 19.73 -17.33
C GLU A 651 1.69 20.03 -15.88
N ALA A 652 1.93 18.99 -15.10
CA ALA A 652 2.24 19.11 -13.69
C ALA A 652 3.70 19.55 -13.41
N PRO A 653 3.96 20.33 -12.35
CA PRO A 653 5.31 20.68 -11.93
C PRO A 653 6.18 19.46 -11.61
N THR A 654 7.44 19.52 -12.03
CA THR A 654 8.41 18.43 -11.88
C THR A 654 9.34 18.59 -10.67
N PHE A 655 9.27 19.71 -9.95
CA PHE A 655 10.14 20.00 -8.80
C PHE A 655 9.94 19.01 -7.63
N LEU A 656 10.99 18.86 -6.84
CA LEU A 656 11.06 18.04 -5.63
C LEU A 656 10.57 18.82 -4.41
N LEU A 657 9.71 18.19 -3.60
CA LEU A 657 9.22 18.78 -2.36
C LEU A 657 10.35 18.87 -1.31
N GLY A 658 10.41 19.96 -0.56
CA GLY A 658 11.30 20.08 0.60
C GLY A 658 10.92 19.12 1.74
N THR A 659 9.64 18.72 1.82
CA THR A 659 9.13 17.59 2.61
C THR A 659 9.38 16.23 1.93
N GLY A 660 10.48 16.08 1.18
CA GLY A 660 10.75 14.93 0.30
C GLY A 660 10.53 13.52 0.87
N PRO A 661 10.90 13.21 2.14
CA PRO A 661 10.60 11.93 2.78
C PRO A 661 9.10 11.56 2.82
N ALA A 662 8.22 12.56 2.70
CA ALA A 662 6.77 12.40 2.72
C ALA A 662 6.14 12.19 1.34
N GLY A 663 6.84 12.45 0.22
CA GLY A 663 6.19 12.55 -1.10
C GLY A 663 7.03 12.48 -2.39
N ASN A 664 8.37 12.41 -2.35
CA ASN A 664 9.21 12.46 -3.55
C ASN A 664 9.51 11.11 -4.22
N MET A 665 8.91 10.00 -3.77
CA MET A 665 9.17 8.70 -4.40
C MET A 665 8.54 8.58 -5.79
N TYR A 666 9.33 8.07 -6.72
CA TYR A 666 8.95 7.57 -8.03
C TYR A 666 8.97 6.04 -7.97
N SER A 667 7.99 5.36 -8.57
CA SER A 667 7.94 3.89 -8.71
C SER A 667 7.02 3.46 -9.85
N SER A 668 7.21 2.25 -10.36
CA SER A 668 6.21 1.54 -11.16
C SER A 668 5.34 0.63 -10.28
N VAL A 669 4.19 0.17 -10.81
CA VAL A 669 3.32 -0.78 -10.07
C VAL A 669 3.99 -2.14 -9.86
N LEU A 670 4.88 -2.56 -10.76
CA LEU A 670 5.67 -3.79 -10.62
C LEU A 670 6.71 -3.73 -9.50
N ASP A 671 7.32 -2.57 -9.26
CA ASP A 671 8.23 -2.41 -8.12
C ASP A 671 7.45 -2.35 -6.81
N LEU A 672 6.31 -1.66 -6.77
CA LEU A 672 5.41 -1.67 -5.61
C LEU A 672 4.89 -3.08 -5.27
N SER A 673 4.67 -3.94 -6.28
CA SER A 673 4.30 -5.34 -6.05
C SER A 673 5.35 -6.10 -5.24
N LYS A 674 6.65 -5.88 -5.47
CA LYS A 674 7.74 -6.55 -4.72
C LYS A 674 7.72 -6.17 -3.24
N PHE A 675 7.44 -4.90 -2.96
CA PHE A 675 7.25 -4.43 -1.60
C PHE A 675 6.04 -5.10 -0.94
N VAL A 676 4.89 -5.22 -1.64
CA VAL A 676 3.71 -5.93 -1.10
C VAL A 676 3.98 -7.42 -0.85
N SER A 677 4.66 -8.11 -1.76
CA SER A 677 5.06 -9.52 -1.55
C SER A 677 5.99 -9.68 -0.35
N CYS A 678 6.91 -8.73 -0.11
CA CYS A 678 7.73 -8.70 1.10
C CYS A 678 6.88 -8.56 2.38
N LEU A 679 5.80 -7.76 2.38
CA LEU A 679 4.86 -7.68 3.51
C LEU A 679 4.13 -9.02 3.76
N PHE A 680 3.84 -9.79 2.71
CA PHE A 680 3.21 -11.11 2.82
C PHE A 680 4.16 -12.21 3.28
N ASP A 681 5.48 -12.06 3.08
CA ASP A 681 6.54 -12.92 3.64
C ASP A 681 7.14 -12.33 4.94
N GLU A 682 6.30 -11.66 5.74
CA GLU A 682 6.64 -11.11 7.06
C GLU A 682 7.88 -10.18 7.10
N GLY A 683 8.12 -9.43 6.02
CA GLY A 683 9.21 -8.48 5.87
C GLY A 683 10.51 -9.07 5.29
N ARG A 684 10.44 -10.26 4.69
CA ARG A 684 11.58 -10.99 4.08
C ARG A 684 11.61 -10.86 2.56
N THR A 685 12.77 -11.12 1.96
CA THR A 685 13.02 -11.25 0.51
C THR A 685 14.03 -12.38 0.26
N GLU A 686 14.28 -12.73 -1.00
CA GLU A 686 15.34 -13.68 -1.38
C GLU A 686 16.74 -13.26 -0.87
N ASP A 687 16.99 -11.95 -0.77
CA ASP A 687 18.28 -11.36 -0.37
C ASP A 687 18.42 -11.12 1.15
N GLY A 688 17.33 -11.21 1.94
CA GLY A 688 17.38 -11.11 3.40
C GLY A 688 16.13 -10.55 4.08
N MET A 689 16.30 -10.04 5.29
CA MET A 689 15.25 -9.37 6.08
C MET A 689 15.27 -7.86 5.81
N ILE A 690 14.14 -7.28 5.40
CA ILE A 690 13.96 -5.83 5.20
C ILE A 690 13.43 -5.18 6.49
N LEU A 691 12.50 -5.84 7.17
CA LEU A 691 11.81 -5.37 8.37
C LEU A 691 11.41 -6.60 9.20
N LYS A 692 11.63 -6.60 10.52
CA LYS A 692 11.22 -7.76 11.35
C LYS A 692 9.69 -7.87 11.48
N PRO A 693 9.15 -9.09 11.69
CA PRO A 693 7.71 -9.29 11.88
C PRO A 693 7.10 -8.44 13.00
N GLU A 694 7.82 -8.22 14.10
CA GLU A 694 7.36 -7.38 15.21
C GLU A 694 7.22 -5.89 14.81
N SER A 695 8.14 -5.39 13.99
CA SER A 695 8.09 -4.03 13.45
C SER A 695 6.98 -3.88 12.42
N LEU A 696 6.77 -4.89 11.57
CA LEU A 696 5.66 -4.94 10.64
C LEU A 696 4.31 -4.89 11.37
N GLU A 697 4.16 -5.64 12.47
CA GLU A 697 2.94 -5.63 13.28
C GLU A 697 2.65 -4.25 13.88
N LEU A 698 3.67 -3.48 14.29
CA LEU A 698 3.50 -2.08 14.70
C LEU A 698 3.02 -1.18 13.55
N MET A 699 3.50 -1.43 12.32
CA MET A 699 3.08 -0.67 11.15
C MET A 699 1.62 -0.90 10.76
N VAL A 700 1.11 -2.13 10.93
CA VAL A 700 -0.24 -2.53 10.50
C VAL A 700 -1.29 -2.59 11.62
N THR A 701 -0.91 -2.46 12.89
CA THR A 701 -1.86 -2.39 14.01
C THR A 701 -2.52 -1.00 14.08
N PRO A 702 -3.86 -0.89 14.03
CA PRO A 702 -4.53 0.40 14.19
C PRO A 702 -4.23 1.05 15.55
N ILE A 703 -3.64 2.24 15.53
CA ILE A 703 -3.48 3.06 16.73
C ILE A 703 -4.87 3.42 17.26
N LYS A 704 -5.07 3.21 18.57
CA LYS A 704 -6.30 3.54 19.28
C LYS A 704 -6.17 4.85 20.03
N ASP A 705 -7.27 5.56 20.23
CA ASP A 705 -7.30 6.71 21.14
C ASP A 705 -7.47 6.29 22.61
N SER A 706 -7.57 7.28 23.50
CA SER A 706 -7.73 7.08 24.94
C SER A 706 -9.02 6.36 25.35
N VAL A 707 -10.01 6.23 24.46
CA VAL A 707 -11.24 5.45 24.68
C VAL A 707 -11.24 4.12 23.92
N GLY A 708 -10.12 3.75 23.28
CA GLY A 708 -9.94 2.48 22.59
C GLY A 708 -10.44 2.44 21.14
N LYS A 709 -10.90 3.57 20.58
CA LYS A 709 -11.40 3.64 19.19
C LYS A 709 -10.21 3.71 18.23
N ALA A 710 -10.22 2.85 17.20
CA ALA A 710 -9.21 2.84 16.15
C ALA A 710 -9.25 4.14 15.31
N GLN A 711 -8.08 4.68 14.98
CA GLN A 711 -7.94 5.96 14.26
C GLN A 711 -7.62 5.81 12.76
N GLY A 712 -7.72 4.59 12.20
CA GLY A 712 -7.53 4.34 10.76
C GLY A 712 -6.09 4.35 10.25
N PHE A 713 -5.10 4.43 11.14
CA PHE A 713 -3.67 4.37 10.84
C PHE A 713 -2.94 3.44 11.83
N GLY A 714 -1.86 2.80 11.38
CA GLY A 714 -0.82 2.23 12.23
C GLY A 714 0.40 3.17 12.32
N LEU A 715 1.61 2.64 12.10
CA LEU A 715 2.78 3.46 11.76
C LEU A 715 2.94 3.44 10.22
N GLY A 716 2.78 4.60 9.60
CA GLY A 716 2.78 4.77 8.14
C GLY A 716 1.47 4.32 7.48
N PHE A 717 1.09 3.04 7.60
CA PHE A 717 -0.07 2.50 6.87
C PHE A 717 -1.40 3.08 7.33
N HIS A 718 -2.28 3.35 6.37
CA HIS A 718 -3.71 3.33 6.60
C HIS A 718 -4.15 1.89 6.91
N VAL A 719 -5.03 1.74 7.90
CA VAL A 719 -5.62 0.45 8.26
C VAL A 719 -7.14 0.58 8.26
N GLN A 720 -7.77 -0.08 7.30
CA GLN A 720 -9.18 0.04 6.96
C GLN A 720 -9.86 -1.34 6.98
N GLN A 721 -11.15 -1.37 6.65
CA GLN A 721 -11.90 -2.59 6.44
C GLN A 721 -12.45 -2.60 5.01
N LEU A 722 -12.32 -3.73 4.31
CA LEU A 722 -12.95 -3.98 3.02
C LEU A 722 -13.72 -5.31 3.14
N ASP A 723 -15.04 -5.23 3.08
CA ASP A 723 -15.97 -6.38 3.07
C ASP A 723 -15.71 -7.45 4.17
N GLY A 724 -15.21 -7.02 5.33
CA GLY A 724 -14.90 -7.88 6.50
C GLY A 724 -13.44 -8.28 6.66
N TYR A 725 -12.54 -7.85 5.75
CA TYR A 725 -11.09 -8.06 5.84
C TYR A 725 -10.35 -6.79 6.23
N THR A 726 -9.20 -6.93 6.90
CA THR A 726 -8.31 -5.81 7.20
C THR A 726 -7.54 -5.40 5.95
N LYS A 727 -7.90 -4.23 5.40
CA LYS A 727 -7.16 -3.64 4.29
C LYS A 727 -6.06 -2.73 4.84
N ILE A 728 -4.81 -3.08 4.59
CA ILE A 728 -3.64 -2.25 4.89
C ILE A 728 -3.17 -1.60 3.60
N GLY A 729 -2.78 -0.33 3.66
CA GLY A 729 -2.35 0.36 2.45
C GLY A 729 -1.87 1.79 2.65
N HIS A 730 -1.54 2.46 1.55
CA HIS A 730 -1.40 3.91 1.51
C HIS A 730 -1.79 4.48 0.15
N GLY A 731 -2.57 5.58 0.17
CA GLY A 731 -2.85 6.37 -1.02
C GLY A 731 -1.78 7.42 -1.28
N GLY A 732 -1.44 7.65 -2.55
CA GLY A 732 -0.52 8.67 -2.99
C GLY A 732 -1.23 9.75 -3.79
N ALA A 733 -0.93 11.03 -3.52
CA ALA A 733 -1.26 12.15 -4.38
C ALA A 733 -0.06 13.10 -4.39
N VAL A 734 0.38 13.53 -5.57
CA VAL A 734 1.38 14.59 -5.77
C VAL A 734 1.32 15.03 -7.23
N TYR A 735 1.34 16.34 -7.48
CA TYR A 735 1.52 16.99 -8.79
C TYR A 735 1.33 16.11 -10.04
N GLY A 736 0.07 15.97 -10.45
CA GLY A 736 -0.31 15.24 -11.65
C GLY A 736 -0.32 13.72 -11.51
N PHE A 737 -0.27 13.18 -10.30
CA PHE A 737 -0.30 11.74 -10.05
C PHE A 737 -1.18 11.37 -8.86
N SER A 738 -1.87 10.24 -9.01
CA SER A 738 -2.55 9.53 -7.92
C SER A 738 -2.10 8.07 -7.87
N THR A 739 -2.06 7.47 -6.69
CA THR A 739 -1.63 6.08 -6.47
C THR A 739 -2.43 5.44 -5.35
N GLN A 740 -2.60 4.12 -5.40
CA GLN A 740 -3.00 3.30 -4.26
C GLN A 740 -2.09 2.08 -4.19
N LEU A 741 -1.69 1.75 -2.97
CA LEU A 741 -1.05 0.50 -2.62
C LEU A 741 -1.90 -0.13 -1.52
N GLU A 742 -2.52 -1.28 -1.79
CA GLU A 742 -3.55 -1.87 -0.93
C GLU A 742 -3.34 -3.38 -0.81
N ALA A 743 -3.55 -3.95 0.37
CA ALA A 743 -3.38 -5.37 0.63
C ALA A 743 -4.35 -5.90 1.70
N LEU A 744 -4.85 -7.13 1.48
CA LEU A 744 -5.61 -7.93 2.43
C LEU A 744 -4.69 -9.00 3.00
N ARG A 745 -4.12 -8.76 4.18
CA ARG A 745 -3.09 -9.65 4.77
C ARG A 745 -3.63 -11.06 5.01
N GLU A 746 -4.87 -11.17 5.50
CA GLU A 746 -5.55 -12.44 5.81
C GLU A 746 -5.84 -13.31 4.58
N ARG A 747 -5.81 -12.72 3.37
CA ARG A 747 -5.98 -13.41 2.09
C ARG A 747 -4.69 -13.48 1.26
N GLN A 748 -3.63 -12.79 1.71
CA GLN A 748 -2.39 -12.52 0.97
C GLN A 748 -2.64 -11.99 -0.45
N LEU A 749 -3.61 -11.08 -0.58
CA LEU A 749 -4.01 -10.45 -1.84
C LEU A 749 -3.63 -8.98 -1.86
N GLY A 750 -2.97 -8.51 -2.91
CA GLY A 750 -2.49 -7.14 -3.03
C GLY A 750 -2.78 -6.49 -4.38
N VAL A 751 -2.85 -5.17 -4.39
CA VAL A 751 -3.00 -4.34 -5.59
C VAL A 751 -2.11 -3.11 -5.48
N ALA A 752 -1.36 -2.82 -6.54
CA ALA A 752 -0.75 -1.50 -6.74
C ALA A 752 -1.34 -0.87 -8.00
N ALA A 753 -1.82 0.37 -7.91
CA ALA A 753 -2.41 1.09 -9.04
C ALA A 753 -2.00 2.57 -9.04
N ALA A 754 -1.78 3.14 -10.21
CA ALA A 754 -1.35 4.54 -10.36
C ALA A 754 -1.95 5.19 -11.62
N SER A 755 -2.16 6.49 -11.58
CA SER A 755 -2.62 7.31 -12.70
C SER A 755 -1.85 8.63 -12.79
N SER A 756 -1.72 9.19 -14.00
CA SER A 756 -1.02 10.46 -14.27
C SER A 756 -1.96 11.66 -14.46
N LEU A 757 -3.00 11.73 -13.63
CA LEU A 757 -3.86 12.90 -13.45
C LEU A 757 -4.09 13.15 -11.95
N ASP A 758 -3.99 14.40 -11.49
CA ASP A 758 -4.29 14.73 -10.08
C ASP A 758 -5.77 14.53 -9.72
N GLY A 759 -6.07 14.48 -8.42
CA GLY A 759 -7.43 14.24 -7.91
C GLY A 759 -7.99 12.82 -8.13
N THR A 760 -7.41 12.01 -9.02
CA THR A 760 -7.89 10.66 -9.39
C THR A 760 -7.84 9.59 -8.30
N ASN A 761 -7.51 9.94 -7.05
CA ASN A 761 -7.47 9.04 -5.90
C ASN A 761 -8.76 8.23 -5.69
N GLY A 762 -9.93 8.80 -6.02
CA GLY A 762 -11.21 8.11 -6.00
C GLY A 762 -11.28 6.96 -6.99
N VAL A 763 -10.92 7.23 -8.26
CA VAL A 763 -10.87 6.23 -9.35
C VAL A 763 -9.86 5.12 -9.05
N VAL A 764 -8.63 5.48 -8.67
CA VAL A 764 -7.56 4.51 -8.38
C VAL A 764 -7.96 3.60 -7.21
N ARG A 765 -8.59 4.14 -6.15
CA ARG A 765 -9.10 3.34 -5.02
C ARG A 765 -10.22 2.41 -5.44
N ARG A 766 -11.21 2.93 -6.18
CA ARG A 766 -12.37 2.16 -6.64
C ARG A 766 -11.96 0.96 -7.50
N LEU A 767 -10.98 1.14 -8.39
CA LEU A 767 -10.43 0.05 -9.20
C LEU A 767 -9.62 -0.95 -8.37
N ALA A 768 -8.85 -0.49 -7.38
CA ALA A 768 -8.12 -1.37 -6.47
C ALA A 768 -9.04 -2.20 -5.56
N ASP A 769 -10.07 -1.60 -4.97
CA ASP A 769 -11.06 -2.30 -4.15
C ASP A 769 -11.89 -3.29 -4.99
N TYR A 770 -12.26 -2.93 -6.23
CA TYR A 770 -12.92 -3.86 -7.17
C TYR A 770 -12.00 -5.03 -7.56
N ALA A 771 -10.72 -4.77 -7.80
CA ALA A 771 -9.73 -5.81 -8.07
C ALA A 771 -9.59 -6.80 -6.90
N LEU A 772 -9.44 -6.30 -5.66
CA LEU A 772 -9.40 -7.14 -4.46
C LEU A 772 -10.67 -7.98 -4.31
N ARG A 773 -11.85 -7.38 -4.51
CA ARG A 773 -13.15 -8.10 -4.49
C ARG A 773 -13.24 -9.21 -5.53
N LEU A 774 -12.77 -8.97 -6.75
CA LEU A 774 -12.72 -10.00 -7.80
C LEU A 774 -11.76 -11.14 -7.42
N MET A 775 -10.60 -10.84 -6.85
CA MET A 775 -9.64 -11.85 -6.41
C MET A 775 -10.17 -12.68 -5.24
N VAL A 776 -10.78 -12.05 -4.23
CA VAL A 776 -11.47 -12.76 -3.13
C VAL A 776 -12.59 -13.65 -3.66
N ALA A 777 -13.39 -13.18 -4.62
CA ALA A 777 -14.44 -14.00 -5.22
C ALA A 777 -13.88 -15.23 -5.98
N ILE A 778 -12.72 -15.12 -6.63
CA ILE A 778 -12.01 -16.29 -7.18
C ILE A 778 -11.53 -17.22 -6.06
N GLN A 779 -10.95 -16.68 -4.97
CA GLN A 779 -10.46 -17.48 -3.85
C GLN A 779 -11.57 -18.30 -3.15
N ASP A 780 -12.74 -17.68 -2.99
CA ASP A 780 -13.94 -18.26 -2.35
C ASP A 780 -14.81 -19.09 -3.32
N GLY A 781 -14.53 -19.07 -4.63
CA GLY A 781 -15.36 -19.72 -5.66
C GLY A 781 -16.74 -19.08 -5.83
N ALA A 782 -16.87 -17.80 -5.48
CA ALA A 782 -18.10 -17.02 -5.52
C ALA A 782 -18.35 -16.39 -6.91
N PRO A 783 -19.60 -15.97 -7.23
CA PRO A 783 -19.87 -15.17 -8.41
C PRO A 783 -19.07 -13.86 -8.39
N LEU A 784 -18.41 -13.54 -9.49
CA LEU A 784 -17.66 -12.29 -9.62
C LEU A 784 -18.61 -11.08 -9.56
N PRO A 785 -18.33 -10.04 -8.74
CA PRO A 785 -19.12 -8.81 -8.72
C PRO A 785 -19.17 -8.13 -10.10
N GLU A 786 -20.19 -7.31 -10.32
CA GLU A 786 -20.29 -6.43 -11.48
C GLU A 786 -19.64 -5.07 -11.21
N TYR A 787 -19.09 -4.46 -12.24
CA TYR A 787 -18.61 -3.08 -12.17
C TYR A 787 -19.75 -2.13 -12.55
N ARG A 788 -20.18 -1.29 -11.60
CA ARG A 788 -21.29 -0.35 -11.82
C ARG A 788 -20.83 0.83 -12.67
N THR A 789 -21.42 1.02 -13.86
CA THR A 789 -21.07 2.13 -14.78
C THR A 789 -22.13 3.24 -14.76
N THR A 790 -21.83 4.40 -15.35
CA THR A 790 -22.74 5.55 -15.38
C THR A 790 -22.88 6.18 -16.78
N VAL A 791 -23.95 6.97 -16.95
CA VAL A 791 -24.26 7.73 -18.17
C VAL A 791 -24.67 9.17 -17.82
N PRO A 792 -24.58 10.14 -18.74
CA PRO A 792 -25.02 11.51 -18.50
C PRO A 792 -26.49 11.60 -18.09
N ILE A 793 -26.82 12.56 -17.21
CA ILE A 793 -28.19 12.74 -16.73
C ILE A 793 -29.10 13.28 -17.85
N PRO A 794 -30.28 12.67 -18.11
CA PRO A 794 -31.24 13.24 -19.06
C PRO A 794 -31.66 14.67 -18.67
N GLY A 795 -31.62 15.62 -19.61
CA GLY A 795 -31.81 17.05 -19.33
C GLY A 795 -33.08 17.43 -18.55
N GLN A 796 -34.20 16.70 -18.72
CA GLN A 796 -35.42 16.92 -17.92
C GLN A 796 -35.27 16.55 -16.43
N ARG A 797 -34.34 15.64 -16.09
CA ARG A 797 -33.94 15.33 -14.71
C ARG A 797 -32.91 16.33 -14.20
N ALA A 798 -31.92 16.68 -15.02
CA ALA A 798 -30.93 17.72 -14.71
C ALA A 798 -31.59 19.05 -14.34
N ALA A 799 -32.53 19.54 -15.16
CA ALA A 799 -33.26 20.78 -14.90
C ALA A 799 -34.10 20.78 -13.60
N LYS A 800 -34.45 19.61 -13.05
CA LYS A 800 -35.07 19.51 -11.72
C LYS A 800 -34.05 19.58 -10.58
N LEU A 801 -32.80 19.19 -10.82
CA LEU A 801 -31.72 19.23 -9.83
C LEU A 801 -31.00 20.58 -9.77
N VAL A 802 -30.88 21.31 -10.88
CA VAL A 802 -30.21 22.62 -10.90
C VAL A 802 -30.84 23.57 -9.88
N GLY A 803 -30.01 24.24 -9.08
CA GLY A 803 -30.42 25.15 -8.01
C GLY A 803 -29.41 25.29 -6.88
N ARG A 804 -29.72 26.18 -5.93
CA ARG A 804 -29.04 26.29 -4.62
C ARG A 804 -29.92 25.70 -3.54
N TYR A 805 -29.30 25.10 -2.53
CA TYR A 805 -29.97 24.41 -1.44
C TYR A 805 -29.25 24.67 -0.12
N ARG A 806 -30.03 24.80 0.97
CA ARG A 806 -29.53 24.95 2.34
C ARG A 806 -29.99 23.76 3.17
N GLU A 807 -29.10 23.24 4.00
CA GLU A 807 -29.37 22.12 4.90
C GLU A 807 -30.54 22.44 5.83
N LEU A 808 -31.31 21.41 6.23
CA LEU A 808 -32.45 21.59 7.12
C LEU A 808 -32.08 21.60 8.61
N ASP A 809 -31.14 20.75 8.99
CA ASP A 809 -30.77 20.48 10.39
C ASP A 809 -29.34 20.97 10.74
N GLY A 810 -28.76 21.81 9.88
CA GLY A 810 -27.40 22.36 9.99
C GLY A 810 -27.18 23.58 9.11
N ASP A 811 -25.96 24.12 9.11
CA ASP A 811 -25.57 25.32 8.35
C ASP A 811 -24.96 24.99 6.97
N GLY A 812 -25.03 23.73 6.54
CA GLY A 812 -24.49 23.28 5.26
C GLY A 812 -25.23 23.79 4.04
N PHE A 813 -24.55 23.70 2.89
CA PHE A 813 -25.08 24.09 1.58
C PHE A 813 -24.83 23.00 0.54
N ALA A 814 -25.62 23.05 -0.52
CA ALA A 814 -25.38 22.31 -1.75
C ALA A 814 -25.77 23.17 -2.96
N ARG A 815 -24.95 23.17 -4.00
CA ARG A 815 -25.24 23.86 -5.27
C ARG A 815 -25.15 22.85 -6.40
N ILE A 816 -26.19 22.78 -7.22
CA ILE A 816 -26.18 21.98 -8.45
C ILE A 816 -26.27 22.92 -9.65
N CYS A 817 -25.33 22.81 -10.57
CA CYS A 817 -25.29 23.59 -11.81
C CYS A 817 -25.12 22.69 -13.04
N GLU A 818 -25.58 23.17 -14.19
CA GLU A 818 -25.38 22.52 -15.49
C GLU A 818 -24.40 23.34 -16.33
N LEU A 819 -23.46 22.66 -16.98
CA LEU A 819 -22.44 23.19 -17.88
C LEU A 819 -22.28 22.20 -19.02
N ASN A 820 -22.35 22.64 -20.29
CA ASN A 820 -22.13 21.77 -21.45
C ASN A 820 -23.01 20.50 -21.52
N ARG A 821 -24.09 20.44 -20.70
CA ARG A 821 -25.00 19.30 -20.39
C ARG A 821 -24.52 18.35 -19.29
N ASP A 822 -23.32 18.54 -18.77
CA ASP A 822 -22.84 17.85 -17.58
C ASP A 822 -23.35 18.58 -16.35
N VAL A 823 -23.66 17.82 -15.30
CA VAL A 823 -24.31 18.34 -14.08
C VAL A 823 -23.32 18.22 -12.94
N PHE A 824 -23.06 19.29 -12.21
CA PHE A 824 -22.09 19.30 -11.12
C PHE A 824 -22.75 19.63 -9.80
N LEU A 825 -22.41 18.87 -8.75
CA LEU A 825 -22.74 19.13 -7.36
C LEU A 825 -21.51 19.72 -6.66
N GLN A 826 -21.64 20.91 -6.08
CA GLN A 826 -20.76 21.37 -5.02
C GLN A 826 -21.41 21.03 -3.68
N HIS A 827 -20.74 20.18 -2.88
CA HIS A 827 -21.16 19.82 -1.53
C HIS A 827 -19.96 19.32 -0.71
N GLY A 828 -19.87 19.74 0.56
CA GLY A 828 -18.70 19.47 1.39
C GLY A 828 -17.43 20.09 0.78
N SER A 829 -16.30 19.39 0.90
CA SER A 829 -14.99 19.88 0.46
C SER A 829 -14.72 19.79 -1.05
N PHE A 830 -15.64 19.25 -1.88
CA PHE A 830 -15.38 18.98 -3.29
C PHE A 830 -16.54 19.40 -4.20
N ARG A 831 -16.24 19.57 -5.48
CA ARG A 831 -17.23 19.52 -6.55
C ARG A 831 -17.13 18.18 -7.26
N ASN A 832 -18.27 17.54 -7.52
CA ASN A 832 -18.33 16.31 -8.31
C ASN A 832 -19.31 16.40 -9.48
N GLU A 833 -19.01 15.73 -10.59
CA GLU A 833 -20.01 15.46 -11.63
C GLU A 833 -21.08 14.49 -11.10
N LEU A 834 -22.35 14.78 -11.39
CA LEU A 834 -23.48 13.90 -11.15
C LEU A 834 -23.85 13.17 -12.43
N ARG A 835 -23.94 11.84 -12.33
CA ARG A 835 -24.25 10.93 -13.45
C ARG A 835 -25.36 9.97 -13.04
N ALA A 836 -26.09 9.45 -14.02
CA ALA A 836 -27.10 8.42 -13.79
C ALA A 836 -26.45 7.03 -13.88
N ALA A 837 -26.61 6.20 -12.85
CA ALA A 837 -26.13 4.82 -12.87
C ALA A 837 -26.82 4.04 -14.01
N ALA A 838 -26.06 3.23 -14.74
CA ALA A 838 -26.52 2.56 -15.95
C ALA A 838 -27.49 1.39 -15.69
N ASP A 839 -27.56 0.92 -14.44
CA ASP A 839 -28.35 -0.24 -14.00
C ASP A 839 -29.77 0.11 -13.55
N ASP A 840 -29.92 1.12 -12.68
CA ASP A 840 -31.20 1.55 -12.08
C ASP A 840 -31.59 3.00 -12.39
N GLY A 841 -30.67 3.80 -12.96
CA GLY A 841 -30.88 5.21 -13.25
C GLY A 841 -30.81 6.14 -12.03
N THR A 842 -30.42 5.66 -10.85
CA THR A 842 -30.14 6.46 -9.64
C THR A 842 -29.06 7.49 -9.95
N ILE A 843 -29.19 8.72 -9.44
CA ILE A 843 -28.18 9.76 -9.66
C ILE A 843 -27.14 9.67 -8.54
N ILE A 844 -25.87 9.59 -8.94
CA ILE A 844 -24.71 9.50 -8.06
C ILE A 844 -23.62 10.47 -8.51
N THR A 845 -22.71 10.84 -7.62
CA THR A 845 -21.42 11.40 -8.02
C THR A 845 -20.61 10.33 -8.77
N ASP A 846 -20.04 10.67 -9.93
CA ASP A 846 -19.07 9.80 -10.62
C ASP A 846 -18.17 10.63 -11.55
N ASP A 847 -16.99 11.02 -11.07
CA ASP A 847 -15.96 11.71 -11.84
C ASP A 847 -14.55 11.25 -11.45
N GLU A 848 -13.53 12.03 -11.76
CA GLU A 848 -12.15 11.73 -11.36
C GLU A 848 -11.96 11.75 -9.84
N ILE A 849 -12.68 12.61 -9.11
CA ILE A 849 -12.46 12.88 -7.68
C ILE A 849 -13.29 11.94 -6.81
N GLY A 850 -14.58 11.79 -7.12
CA GLY A 850 -15.57 11.17 -6.24
C GLY A 850 -16.48 10.17 -6.95
N PHE A 851 -16.99 9.21 -6.17
CA PHE A 851 -17.89 8.16 -6.64
C PHE A 851 -18.98 7.84 -5.60
N GLU A 852 -20.12 7.34 -6.06
CA GLU A 852 -21.18 6.66 -5.30
C GLU A 852 -22.01 7.50 -4.30
N THR A 853 -21.71 8.77 -4.06
CA THR A 853 -22.58 9.65 -3.25
C THR A 853 -23.91 9.85 -3.97
N LYS A 854 -24.99 9.29 -3.42
CA LYS A 854 -26.34 9.37 -4.01
C LYS A 854 -26.92 10.77 -3.91
N VAL A 855 -27.67 11.16 -4.94
CA VAL A 855 -28.41 12.43 -5.01
C VAL A 855 -29.84 12.16 -5.46
N GLU A 856 -30.80 12.52 -4.63
CA GLU A 856 -32.22 12.30 -4.87
C GLU A 856 -33.03 13.60 -4.70
N MET A 857 -34.12 13.73 -5.46
CA MET A 857 -35.06 14.86 -5.36
C MET A 857 -36.39 14.29 -4.89
N GLY A 858 -36.80 14.64 -3.66
CA GLY A 858 -38.06 14.21 -3.08
C GLY A 858 -39.27 14.82 -3.79
N ASP A 859 -40.43 14.17 -3.66
CA ASP A 859 -41.71 14.66 -4.20
C ASP A 859 -42.14 16.01 -3.60
N ASP A 860 -41.60 16.38 -2.43
CA ASP A 860 -41.79 17.68 -1.77
C ASP A 860 -40.81 18.77 -2.25
N GLY A 861 -39.92 18.45 -3.19
CA GLY A 861 -38.94 19.38 -3.77
C GLY A 861 -37.66 19.56 -2.95
N ARG A 862 -37.45 18.75 -1.91
CA ARG A 862 -36.19 18.69 -1.15
C ARG A 862 -35.13 17.88 -1.88
N LEU A 863 -33.88 18.29 -1.74
CA LEU A 863 -32.71 17.54 -2.22
C LEU A 863 -32.19 16.66 -1.08
N VAL A 864 -31.83 15.42 -1.37
CA VAL A 864 -31.09 14.53 -0.46
C VAL A 864 -29.74 14.24 -1.10
N VAL A 865 -28.65 14.42 -0.36
CA VAL A 865 -27.27 14.11 -0.77
C VAL A 865 -26.66 13.21 0.30
N GLY A 866 -26.40 11.94 -0.04
CA GLY A 866 -26.09 10.91 0.94
C GLY A 866 -27.22 10.80 1.98
N ASP A 867 -26.91 11.09 3.24
CA ASP A 867 -27.87 11.08 4.35
C ASP A 867 -28.38 12.50 4.72
N VAL A 868 -27.90 13.56 4.05
CA VAL A 868 -28.19 14.97 4.39
C VAL A 868 -29.33 15.51 3.53
N THR A 869 -30.29 16.21 4.15
CA THR A 869 -31.47 16.77 3.46
C THR A 869 -31.43 18.30 3.41
N PHE A 870 -31.74 18.87 2.24
CA PHE A 870 -31.68 20.30 1.97
C PHE A 870 -33.00 20.85 1.42
N ALA A 871 -33.36 22.06 1.85
CA ALA A 871 -34.40 22.87 1.23
C ALA A 871 -33.83 23.68 0.05
N ARG A 872 -34.60 23.76 -1.04
CA ARG A 872 -34.26 24.63 -2.18
C ARG A 872 -34.40 26.10 -1.80
N LEU A 873 -33.39 26.90 -2.12
CA LEU A 873 -33.42 28.36 -1.97
C LEU A 873 -34.10 29.03 -3.19
N PRO A 874 -34.73 30.21 -3.01
CA PRO A 874 -35.19 31.03 -4.13
C PRO A 874 -34.08 31.37 -5.13
N ASP A 875 -34.45 31.46 -6.40
CA ASP A 875 -33.55 31.84 -7.49
C ASP A 875 -33.48 33.37 -7.64
N GLU A 876 -33.02 34.01 -6.56
CA GLU A 876 -32.88 35.47 -6.44
C GLU A 876 -31.40 35.86 -6.32
N PRO A 877 -31.01 37.09 -6.75
CA PRO A 877 -29.63 37.56 -6.62
C PRO A 877 -29.12 37.47 -5.17
N PRO A 878 -27.96 36.85 -4.91
CA PRO A 878 -27.32 36.85 -3.59
C PRO A 878 -27.11 38.27 -3.05
N ALA A 879 -27.04 38.40 -1.72
CA ALA A 879 -26.71 39.68 -1.07
C ALA A 879 -25.33 40.22 -1.52
N ASP A 880 -25.11 41.53 -1.36
CA ASP A 880 -23.79 42.11 -1.59
C ASP A 880 -22.82 41.69 -0.48
N VAL A 881 -21.58 41.39 -0.86
CA VAL A 881 -20.51 41.01 0.08
C VAL A 881 -20.23 42.15 1.08
N PRO A 882 -20.03 41.86 2.38
CA PRO A 882 -19.60 42.87 3.35
C PRO A 882 -18.29 43.55 2.92
N ASP A 883 -18.23 44.89 2.97
CA ASP A 883 -17.06 45.65 2.48
C ASP A 883 -15.74 45.24 3.15
N ARG A 884 -15.77 44.78 4.42
CA ARG A 884 -14.59 44.25 5.12
C ARG A 884 -13.95 43.05 4.41
N TRP A 885 -14.73 42.24 3.68
CA TRP A 885 -14.25 41.09 2.92
C TRP A 885 -13.88 41.41 1.47
N ARG A 886 -14.35 42.53 0.91
CA ARG A 886 -14.11 42.91 -0.50
C ARG A 886 -12.63 42.89 -0.86
N GLY A 887 -11.77 43.44 0.00
CA GLY A 887 -10.32 43.44 -0.18
C GLY A 887 -9.61 42.09 0.06
N LEU A 888 -10.32 41.07 0.57
CA LEU A 888 -9.80 39.71 0.79
C LEU A 888 -10.03 38.78 -0.40
N ILE A 889 -11.11 39.00 -1.16
CA ILE A 889 -11.47 38.18 -2.31
C ILE A 889 -10.44 38.37 -3.43
N GLY A 890 -9.95 37.28 -4.00
CA GLY A 890 -8.92 37.28 -5.04
C GLY A 890 -8.13 35.98 -5.13
N GLU A 891 -7.10 36.02 -5.96
CA GLU A 891 -6.16 34.92 -6.17
C GLU A 891 -4.84 35.16 -5.41
N TYR A 892 -4.28 34.09 -4.85
CA TYR A 892 -3.04 34.09 -4.09
C TYR A 892 -2.16 32.88 -4.47
N GLY A 893 -0.83 33.01 -4.35
CA GLY A 893 0.12 31.94 -4.64
C GLY A 893 0.60 31.89 -6.08
N TRP A 894 0.81 30.68 -6.58
CA TRP A 894 1.54 30.39 -7.82
C TRP A 894 0.61 29.96 -8.96
N ASP A 895 1.08 30.07 -10.21
CA ASP A 895 0.30 29.67 -11.39
C ASP A 895 -0.02 28.17 -11.41
N HIS A 896 0.89 27.33 -10.90
CA HIS A 896 0.69 25.88 -10.82
C HIS A 896 -0.18 25.43 -9.63
N ASN A 897 -0.41 26.31 -8.65
CA ASN A 897 -1.27 26.02 -7.51
C ASN A 897 -1.77 27.33 -6.88
N THR A 898 -2.91 27.81 -7.40
CA THR A 898 -3.54 29.06 -6.96
C THR A 898 -4.53 28.80 -5.83
N LEU A 899 -4.39 29.56 -4.74
CA LEU A 899 -5.38 29.69 -3.68
C LEU A 899 -6.39 30.77 -4.08
N TYR A 900 -7.66 30.41 -4.21
CA TYR A 900 -8.74 31.37 -4.39
C TYR A 900 -9.41 31.65 -3.05
N ILE A 901 -9.52 32.93 -2.69
CA ILE A 901 -10.41 33.41 -1.65
C ILE A 901 -11.62 34.04 -2.32
N LEU A 902 -12.81 33.53 -2.01
CA LEU A 902 -14.07 33.88 -2.67
C LEU A 902 -15.20 33.91 -1.64
N GLU A 903 -16.29 34.63 -1.93
CA GLU A 903 -17.51 34.58 -1.12
C GLU A 903 -18.54 33.68 -1.81
N GLU A 904 -19.11 32.71 -1.10
CA GLU A 904 -20.24 31.89 -1.56
C GLU A 904 -21.30 31.82 -0.44
N ASP A 905 -22.53 32.22 -0.79
CA ASP A 905 -23.72 32.30 0.08
C ASP A 905 -23.40 32.86 1.49
N GLU A 906 -22.93 34.10 1.52
CA GLU A 906 -22.64 34.91 2.73
C GLU A 906 -21.46 34.43 3.60
N ASN A 907 -20.66 33.47 3.12
CA ASN A 907 -19.45 32.99 3.80
C ASN A 907 -18.22 33.13 2.89
N LEU A 908 -17.04 33.35 3.46
CA LEU A 908 -15.79 33.23 2.71
C LEU A 908 -15.37 31.76 2.59
N TYR A 909 -14.76 31.41 1.46
CA TYR A 909 -14.21 30.09 1.17
C TYR A 909 -12.76 30.19 0.72
N ALA A 910 -11.98 29.17 1.06
CA ALA A 910 -10.69 28.89 0.46
C ALA A 910 -10.85 27.70 -0.51
N LEU A 911 -10.62 27.94 -1.80
CA LEU A 911 -10.38 26.88 -2.78
C LEU A 911 -8.86 26.72 -2.94
N ILE A 912 -8.33 25.59 -2.46
CA ILE A 912 -6.90 25.30 -2.32
C ILE A 912 -6.55 23.95 -2.95
N GLU A 913 -5.35 23.82 -3.50
CA GLU A 913 -4.90 22.62 -4.27
C GLU A 913 -5.91 22.25 -5.37
N TRP A 914 -6.46 23.25 -6.06
CA TRP A 914 -7.42 23.16 -7.17
C TRP A 914 -8.77 22.49 -6.93
N PHE A 915 -8.96 21.68 -5.88
CA PHE A 915 -10.21 20.94 -5.67
C PHE A 915 -10.73 20.91 -4.24
N TYR A 916 -9.96 21.31 -3.22
CA TYR A 916 -10.49 21.43 -1.86
C TYR A 916 -11.16 22.78 -1.65
N TYR A 917 -12.47 22.76 -1.43
CA TYR A 917 -13.33 23.93 -1.26
C TYR A 917 -13.81 24.03 0.19
N TYR A 918 -13.12 24.83 1.01
CA TYR A 918 -13.38 24.91 2.46
C TYR A 918 -14.11 26.20 2.87
N PRO A 919 -15.23 26.12 3.61
CA PRO A 919 -15.82 27.29 4.26
C PRO A 919 -14.88 27.83 5.34
N LEU A 920 -14.81 29.15 5.48
CA LEU A 920 -13.95 29.83 6.44
C LEU A 920 -14.77 30.53 7.52
N GLN A 921 -14.48 30.23 8.78
CA GLN A 921 -15.10 30.89 9.91
C GLN A 921 -14.31 32.16 10.29
N GLU A 922 -14.94 33.35 10.26
CA GLU A 922 -14.33 34.59 10.73
C GLU A 922 -14.24 34.58 12.27
N VAL A 923 -13.03 34.53 12.82
CA VAL A 923 -12.78 34.51 14.29
C VAL A 923 -12.12 35.77 14.82
N GLY A 924 -11.68 36.66 13.92
CA GLY A 924 -11.15 37.98 14.26
C GLY A 924 -10.90 38.83 13.03
N GLU A 925 -10.50 40.08 13.24
CA GLU A 925 -10.15 40.96 12.12
C GLU A 925 -8.99 40.34 11.32
N ASN A 926 -9.23 40.06 10.03
CA ASN A 926 -8.27 39.43 9.12
C ASN A 926 -7.83 38.01 9.53
N LEU A 927 -8.57 37.34 10.43
CA LEU A 927 -8.27 36.02 10.96
C LEU A 927 -9.46 35.07 10.79
N PHE A 928 -9.21 33.95 10.13
CA PHE A 928 -10.20 32.93 9.82
C PHE A 928 -9.71 31.53 10.20
N GLU A 929 -10.62 30.62 10.47
CA GLU A 929 -10.33 29.20 10.73
C GLU A 929 -10.85 28.31 9.60
N PHE A 930 -10.09 27.26 9.27
CA PHE A 930 -10.57 26.15 8.46
C PHE A 930 -11.57 25.29 9.27
N PRO A 931 -12.46 24.52 8.63
CA PRO A 931 -13.42 23.70 9.37
C PRO A 931 -12.72 22.57 10.14
N ASP A 932 -13.46 21.90 11.03
CA ASP A 932 -12.92 20.87 11.92
C ASP A 932 -12.59 19.51 11.25
N HIS A 933 -12.81 19.43 9.93
CA HIS A 933 -12.62 18.30 9.03
C HIS A 933 -11.71 18.64 7.84
N GLY A 934 -11.46 17.67 6.95
CA GLY A 934 -10.57 17.85 5.80
C GLY A 934 -9.09 17.77 6.17
N LEU A 935 -8.20 18.34 5.35
CA LEU A 935 -6.75 18.27 5.57
C LEU A 935 -6.23 19.35 6.54
N TYR A 936 -6.88 20.51 6.58
CA TYR A 936 -6.43 21.73 7.26
C TYR A 936 -7.06 21.95 8.64
N HIS A 937 -7.73 20.93 9.19
CA HIS A 937 -8.47 21.10 10.45
C HIS A 937 -7.58 21.59 11.61
N GLY A 938 -8.09 22.58 12.34
CA GLY A 938 -7.39 23.24 13.46
C GLY A 938 -6.38 24.31 13.04
N GLU A 939 -6.13 24.50 11.74
CA GLU A 939 -5.30 25.59 11.22
C GLU A 939 -6.19 26.74 10.72
N GLY A 940 -5.58 27.89 10.41
CA GLY A 940 -6.31 29.09 10.01
C GLY A 940 -5.63 29.90 8.92
N LEU A 941 -6.26 31.03 8.57
CA LEU A 941 -5.80 31.99 7.58
C LEU A 941 -5.66 33.38 8.21
N ARG A 942 -4.52 34.03 7.98
CA ARG A 942 -4.23 35.40 8.42
C ARG A 942 -3.87 36.28 7.24
N PHE A 943 -4.71 37.28 6.96
CA PHE A 943 -4.49 38.22 5.87
C PHE A 943 -3.61 39.41 6.28
N THR A 944 -2.71 39.80 5.39
CA THR A 944 -1.91 41.05 5.50
C THR A 944 -2.42 42.03 4.45
N ARG A 945 -2.76 43.27 4.84
CA ARG A 945 -3.34 44.29 3.96
C ARG A 945 -2.40 45.47 3.66
N ASP A 946 -2.65 46.14 2.54
CA ASP A 946 -2.10 47.47 2.23
C ASP A 946 -2.90 48.60 2.91
N GLU A 947 -2.45 49.84 2.72
CA GLU A 947 -3.10 51.06 3.24
C GLU A 947 -4.51 51.30 2.66
N ASN A 948 -4.85 50.66 1.53
CA ASN A 948 -6.16 50.75 0.88
C ASN A 948 -7.14 49.66 1.37
N GLY A 949 -6.70 48.78 2.28
CA GLY A 949 -7.51 47.67 2.78
C GLY A 949 -7.57 46.44 1.86
N ASN A 950 -6.70 46.34 0.85
CA ASN A 950 -6.58 45.14 0.01
C ASN A 950 -5.56 44.17 0.61
N ALA A 951 -5.88 42.88 0.68
CA ALA A 951 -4.95 41.88 1.16
C ALA A 951 -3.85 41.62 0.11
N VAL A 952 -2.59 41.88 0.49
CA VAL A 952 -1.39 41.67 -0.34
C VAL A 952 -0.79 40.27 -0.17
N ALA A 953 -1.14 39.57 0.92
CA ALA A 953 -0.81 38.18 1.15
C ALA A 953 -1.77 37.55 2.17
N VAL A 954 -1.83 36.22 2.18
CA VAL A 954 -2.47 35.42 3.23
C VAL A 954 -1.49 34.33 3.68
N ASN A 955 -1.24 34.23 5.00
CA ASN A 955 -0.68 33.02 5.58
C ASN A 955 -1.86 32.06 5.79
N ALA A 956 -1.90 30.93 5.08
CA ALA A 956 -2.90 29.88 5.25
C ALA A 956 -2.19 28.58 5.67
N ALA A 957 -2.49 28.08 6.87
CA ALA A 957 -1.84 26.91 7.46
C ALA A 957 -0.29 26.94 7.39
N GLU A 958 0.27 28.06 7.86
CA GLU A 958 1.70 28.39 7.89
C GLU A 958 2.41 28.57 6.53
N VAL A 959 1.67 28.51 5.42
CA VAL A 959 2.19 28.81 4.07
C VAL A 959 1.74 30.21 3.63
N ILE A 960 2.70 31.06 3.20
CA ILE A 960 2.42 32.43 2.77
C ILE A 960 2.13 32.49 1.26
N PHE A 961 0.87 32.66 0.91
CA PHE A 961 0.40 32.91 -0.45
C PHE A 961 0.36 34.43 -0.72
N LYS A 962 1.24 34.93 -1.59
CA LYS A 962 1.24 36.34 -2.04
C LYS A 962 0.05 36.59 -2.97
N ARG A 963 -0.58 37.77 -2.91
CA ARG A 963 -1.66 38.12 -3.85
C ARG A 963 -1.14 38.15 -5.28
N ARG A 964 -1.91 37.60 -6.20
CA ARG A 964 -1.65 37.61 -7.64
C ARG A 964 -2.29 38.84 -8.28
N GLU A 965 -1.62 39.44 -9.26
CA GLU A 965 -2.19 40.50 -10.11
C GLU A 965 -2.75 39.86 -11.39
N VAL A 966 -4.06 39.63 -11.43
CA VAL A 966 -4.74 38.89 -12.52
C VAL A 966 -5.91 39.69 -13.07
N GLY A 967 -5.89 39.90 -14.39
CA GLY A 967 -6.92 40.69 -15.08
C GLY A 967 -6.83 42.18 -14.77
N THR A 968 -7.95 42.88 -14.84
CA THR A 968 -8.03 44.31 -14.49
C THR A 968 -8.70 44.56 -13.15
N LYS A 969 -8.50 45.77 -12.60
CA LYS A 969 -9.28 46.24 -11.44
C LYS A 969 -10.66 46.71 -11.90
N ASP A 970 -11.61 46.78 -10.98
CA ASP A 970 -13.00 47.11 -11.26
C ASP A 970 -13.12 48.44 -12.04
N GLY A 971 -13.64 48.36 -13.27
CA GLY A 971 -13.84 49.50 -14.18
C GLY A 971 -12.65 49.85 -15.09
N GLU A 972 -11.47 49.25 -14.88
CA GLU A 972 -10.36 49.32 -15.84
C GLU A 972 -10.62 48.40 -17.03
N THR A 973 -10.29 48.85 -18.24
CA THR A 973 -10.35 48.03 -19.45
C THR A 973 -8.97 47.44 -19.74
N PHE A 974 -8.92 46.13 -19.97
CA PHE A 974 -7.68 45.43 -20.30
C PHE A 974 -7.07 46.01 -21.57
N GLN A 975 -5.74 46.07 -21.68
CA GLN A 975 -5.07 46.52 -22.91
C GLN A 975 -3.82 45.70 -23.19
N ILE A 976 -3.76 45.13 -24.40
CA ILE A 976 -2.52 44.60 -24.96
C ILE A 976 -1.65 45.74 -25.49
N LYS A 977 -0.36 45.46 -25.71
CA LYS A 977 0.47 46.24 -26.62
C LYS A 977 0.38 45.62 -28.02
N PRO A 978 -0.23 46.29 -29.03
CA PRO A 978 -0.31 45.75 -30.38
C PRO A 978 1.07 45.45 -30.97
N VAL A 979 1.24 44.31 -31.63
CA VAL A 979 2.53 43.90 -32.22
C VAL A 979 2.97 44.78 -33.41
N LYS A 980 2.07 45.59 -33.95
CA LYS A 980 2.29 46.59 -35.01
C LYS A 980 1.41 47.82 -34.79
N PRO A 981 1.75 49.00 -35.35
CA PRO A 981 0.89 50.18 -35.32
C PRO A 981 -0.50 49.89 -35.92
N ILE A 982 -1.55 50.39 -35.28
CA ILE A 982 -2.95 50.13 -35.68
C ILE A 982 -3.24 50.61 -37.12
N ASP A 983 -2.65 51.71 -37.57
CA ASP A 983 -2.89 52.22 -38.93
C ASP A 983 -2.25 51.32 -40.01
N ASP A 984 -1.07 50.74 -39.75
CA ASP A 984 -0.46 49.74 -40.64
C ASP A 984 -1.31 48.47 -40.72
N LEU A 985 -1.86 48.03 -39.58
CA LEU A 985 -2.79 46.91 -39.50
C LEU A 985 -4.10 47.21 -40.26
N ARG A 986 -4.64 48.43 -40.14
CA ARG A 986 -5.86 48.85 -40.84
C ARG A 986 -5.64 48.85 -42.35
N ALA A 987 -4.54 49.43 -42.83
CA ALA A 987 -4.19 49.43 -44.24
C ALA A 987 -3.98 48.00 -44.78
N GLY A 988 -3.27 47.15 -44.04
CA GLY A 988 -3.03 45.76 -44.42
C GLY A 988 -4.28 44.88 -44.42
N ALA A 989 -5.22 45.12 -43.50
CA ALA A 989 -6.48 44.38 -43.43
C ALA A 989 -7.49 44.82 -44.51
N LEU A 990 -7.60 46.11 -44.80
CA LEU A 990 -8.45 46.63 -45.88
C LEU A 990 -7.95 46.25 -47.29
N ALA A 991 -6.64 46.02 -47.45
CA ALA A 991 -6.06 45.49 -48.69
C ALA A 991 -6.23 43.97 -48.85
N ALA A 992 -6.69 43.26 -47.82
CA ALA A 992 -6.90 41.81 -47.83
C ALA A 992 -8.36 41.46 -48.11
N THR A 993 -8.58 40.28 -48.69
CA THR A 993 -9.93 39.72 -48.93
C THR A 993 -10.24 38.60 -47.94
N PRO A 994 -11.50 38.42 -47.50
CA PRO A 994 -11.91 37.26 -46.72
C PRO A 994 -11.57 35.93 -47.42
N PRO A 995 -11.38 34.83 -46.66
CA PRO A 995 -11.16 33.51 -47.23
C PRO A 995 -12.37 33.08 -48.08
N ALA A 996 -12.10 32.41 -49.20
CA ALA A 996 -13.14 32.03 -50.15
C ALA A 996 -13.92 30.80 -49.67
N GLU A 997 -15.25 30.91 -49.61
CA GLU A 997 -16.14 29.84 -49.12
C GLU A 997 -17.00 29.22 -50.21
N SER A 998 -16.97 27.88 -50.29
CA SER A 998 -17.90 27.06 -51.05
C SER A 998 -18.90 26.34 -50.13
N GLY A 999 -20.17 26.29 -50.53
CA GLY A 999 -21.26 25.76 -49.71
C GLY A 999 -22.62 26.32 -50.11
N ASP A 1000 -23.67 25.70 -49.60
CA ASP A 1000 -25.03 26.21 -49.65
C ASP A 1000 -25.26 27.13 -48.44
N PHE A 1001 -25.37 28.43 -48.69
CA PHE A 1001 -25.44 29.47 -47.67
C PHE A 1001 -26.75 30.26 -47.81
N ARG A 1002 -27.33 30.63 -46.67
CA ARG A 1002 -28.48 31.54 -46.61
C ARG A 1002 -28.09 32.94 -47.09
N GLU A 1003 -29.07 33.65 -47.62
CA GLU A 1003 -28.95 35.10 -47.84
C GLU A 1003 -28.72 35.82 -46.50
N THR A 1004 -27.96 36.91 -46.55
CA THR A 1004 -27.63 37.73 -45.39
C THR A 1004 -28.75 38.74 -45.13
N ASP A 1005 -29.28 38.73 -43.92
CA ASP A 1005 -30.38 39.58 -43.46
C ASP A 1005 -29.96 40.18 -42.11
N LEU A 1006 -28.99 41.09 -42.16
CA LEU A 1006 -28.47 41.80 -40.99
C LEU A 1006 -29.44 42.92 -40.60
N VAL A 1007 -29.87 42.91 -39.35
CA VAL A 1007 -30.77 43.91 -38.75
C VAL A 1007 -30.15 44.49 -37.49
N GLU A 1008 -30.47 45.76 -37.22
CA GLU A 1008 -29.99 46.46 -36.04
C GLU A 1008 -30.78 46.08 -34.77
N LEU A 1009 -30.10 45.74 -33.68
CA LEU A 1009 -30.77 45.27 -32.45
C LEU A 1009 -31.66 46.35 -31.81
N SER A 1010 -31.20 47.59 -31.77
CA SER A 1010 -31.89 48.71 -31.12
C SER A 1010 -33.14 49.18 -31.86
N THR A 1011 -33.35 48.79 -33.12
CA THR A 1011 -34.59 49.06 -33.87
C THR A 1011 -35.66 47.98 -33.64
N LEU A 1012 -35.26 46.78 -33.22
CA LEU A 1012 -36.17 45.69 -32.85
C LEU A 1012 -36.66 45.81 -31.40
N ASP A 1013 -35.78 46.21 -30.47
CA ASP A 1013 -36.11 46.43 -29.07
C ASP A 1013 -35.30 47.59 -28.47
N SER A 1014 -35.99 48.69 -28.15
CA SER A 1014 -35.42 49.87 -27.50
C SER A 1014 -34.98 49.66 -26.04
N GLY A 1015 -35.33 48.51 -25.45
CA GLY A 1015 -34.82 48.08 -24.15
C GLY A 1015 -33.40 47.49 -24.19
N ILE A 1016 -32.85 47.20 -25.38
CA ILE A 1016 -31.46 46.79 -25.54
C ILE A 1016 -30.58 48.05 -25.58
N LYS A 1017 -29.57 48.11 -24.70
CA LYS A 1017 -28.57 49.19 -24.70
C LYS A 1017 -27.34 48.79 -25.50
N LEU A 1018 -26.65 49.79 -26.05
CA LEU A 1018 -25.40 49.63 -26.80
C LEU A 1018 -24.26 50.35 -26.08
N ASP A 1019 -23.16 49.64 -25.84
CA ASP A 1019 -21.86 50.16 -25.40
C ASP A 1019 -20.79 49.51 -26.29
N ILE A 1020 -20.80 49.91 -27.57
CA ILE A 1020 -20.00 49.26 -28.62
C ILE A 1020 -18.52 49.64 -28.47
N ARG A 1021 -17.78 48.77 -27.79
CA ARG A 1021 -16.42 49.04 -27.28
C ARG A 1021 -15.43 49.38 -28.41
N TYR A 1022 -15.54 48.70 -29.55
CA TYR A 1022 -14.70 48.92 -30.73
C TYR A 1022 -15.07 50.17 -31.57
N ALA A 1023 -16.15 50.89 -31.22
CA ALA A 1023 -16.43 52.24 -31.73
C ALA A 1023 -15.73 53.34 -30.90
N THR A 1024 -14.98 52.97 -29.86
CA THR A 1024 -14.25 53.87 -28.96
C THR A 1024 -12.81 53.39 -28.75
N THR A 1025 -12.02 54.07 -27.94
CA THR A 1025 -10.70 53.58 -27.49
C THR A 1025 -10.80 52.66 -26.26
N ASN A 1026 -12.01 52.35 -25.79
CA ASN A 1026 -12.27 51.61 -24.56
C ASN A 1026 -12.36 50.09 -24.85
N ASN A 1027 -11.28 49.51 -25.37
CA ASN A 1027 -11.19 48.09 -25.75
C ASN A 1027 -9.75 47.58 -25.63
N PHE A 1028 -9.54 46.27 -25.81
CA PHE A 1028 -8.26 45.60 -25.60
C PHE A 1028 -7.08 46.16 -26.42
N THR A 1029 -7.30 46.91 -27.50
CA THR A 1029 -6.22 47.51 -28.31
C THR A 1029 -6.00 49.00 -28.08
N GLY A 1030 -6.91 49.67 -27.35
CA GLY A 1030 -6.90 51.12 -27.16
C GLY A 1030 -7.29 51.96 -28.40
N ALA A 1031 -7.85 51.36 -29.45
CA ALA A 1031 -8.09 52.03 -30.74
C ALA A 1031 -9.52 51.87 -31.30
N VAL A 1032 -9.91 52.76 -32.22
CA VAL A 1032 -11.24 52.76 -32.86
C VAL A 1032 -11.23 51.95 -34.17
N PHE A 1033 -12.22 51.07 -34.34
CA PHE A 1033 -12.41 50.21 -35.52
C PHE A 1033 -13.74 50.47 -36.24
N TYR A 1034 -14.81 50.80 -35.51
CA TYR A 1034 -16.11 51.15 -36.09
C TYR A 1034 -16.31 52.67 -36.05
N GLN A 1035 -16.89 53.28 -37.09
CA GLN A 1035 -17.20 54.72 -37.07
C GLN A 1035 -18.58 55.02 -36.45
N GLN A 1036 -19.42 53.99 -36.26
CA GLN A 1036 -20.76 54.10 -35.69
C GLN A 1036 -20.93 53.07 -34.55
N PRO A 1037 -21.46 53.46 -33.37
CA PRO A 1037 -21.72 52.55 -32.26
C PRO A 1037 -23.07 51.82 -32.46
N ARG A 1038 -23.15 50.98 -33.50
CA ARG A 1038 -24.35 50.21 -33.88
C ARG A 1038 -24.09 48.71 -33.70
N ALA A 1039 -25.14 47.92 -33.54
CA ALA A 1039 -25.04 46.47 -33.39
C ALA A 1039 -26.00 45.77 -34.36
N PHE A 1040 -25.46 45.01 -35.30
CA PHE A 1040 -26.22 44.23 -36.28
C PHE A 1040 -26.08 42.73 -36.03
N MET A 1041 -27.13 41.96 -36.31
CA MET A 1041 -27.11 40.49 -36.30
C MET A 1041 -28.01 39.93 -37.40
N GLN A 1042 -27.81 38.68 -37.81
CA GLN A 1042 -28.76 37.99 -38.70
C GLN A 1042 -30.13 37.95 -38.01
N ARG A 1043 -31.22 38.28 -38.71
CA ARG A 1043 -32.57 38.42 -38.13
C ARG A 1043 -32.98 37.30 -37.15
N PRO A 1044 -32.79 36.00 -37.44
CA PRO A 1044 -33.16 34.94 -36.47
C PRO A 1044 -32.39 34.99 -35.16
N ALA A 1045 -31.12 35.42 -35.20
CA ALA A 1045 -30.29 35.61 -34.02
C ALA A 1045 -30.66 36.92 -33.29
N ALA A 1046 -30.93 37.99 -34.02
CA ALA A 1046 -31.40 39.27 -33.47
C ALA A 1046 -32.73 39.10 -32.70
N GLU A 1047 -33.71 38.42 -33.31
CA GLU A 1047 -34.98 38.08 -32.68
C GLU A 1047 -34.81 37.17 -31.45
N ALA A 1048 -33.76 36.34 -31.40
CA ALA A 1048 -33.42 35.55 -30.22
C ALA A 1048 -32.85 36.40 -29.08
N VAL A 1049 -32.01 37.39 -29.37
CA VAL A 1049 -31.56 38.40 -28.37
C VAL A 1049 -32.75 39.18 -27.82
N VAL A 1050 -33.70 39.59 -28.65
CA VAL A 1050 -34.93 40.29 -28.21
C VAL A 1050 -35.75 39.43 -27.24
N ARG A 1051 -35.93 38.12 -27.52
CA ARG A 1051 -36.63 37.21 -26.60
C ARG A 1051 -35.85 36.96 -25.30
N ALA A 1052 -34.52 36.94 -25.35
CA ALA A 1052 -33.67 36.87 -24.16
C ALA A 1052 -33.79 38.15 -23.30
N ASN A 1053 -33.81 39.34 -23.93
CA ASN A 1053 -34.01 40.62 -23.25
C ASN A 1053 -35.37 40.67 -22.55
N ALA A 1054 -36.45 40.29 -23.24
CA ALA A 1054 -37.81 40.25 -22.69
C ALA A 1054 -37.96 39.34 -21.46
N LYS A 1055 -37.15 38.26 -21.34
CA LYS A 1055 -37.08 37.44 -20.12
C LYS A 1055 -36.45 38.21 -18.96
N LEU A 1056 -35.34 38.90 -19.21
CA LEU A 1056 -34.60 39.69 -18.21
C LEU A 1056 -35.38 40.92 -17.73
N GLU A 1057 -36.23 41.50 -18.59
CA GLU A 1057 -37.09 42.63 -18.22
C GLU A 1057 -37.95 42.33 -16.99
N THR A 1058 -38.41 41.08 -16.84
CA THR A 1058 -39.22 40.63 -15.69
C THR A 1058 -38.46 40.62 -14.37
N LEU A 1059 -37.13 40.65 -14.42
CA LEU A 1059 -36.20 40.70 -13.28
C LEU A 1059 -35.64 42.12 -13.04
N GLY A 1060 -36.11 43.13 -13.78
CA GLY A 1060 -35.58 44.50 -13.70
C GLY A 1060 -34.23 44.69 -14.41
N LEU A 1061 -33.82 43.73 -15.25
CA LEU A 1061 -32.53 43.71 -15.96
C LEU A 1061 -32.74 43.90 -17.47
N GLY A 1062 -31.70 44.34 -18.18
CA GLY A 1062 -31.67 44.38 -19.65
C GLY A 1062 -30.30 44.00 -20.20
N LEU A 1063 -30.22 43.79 -21.51
CA LEU A 1063 -28.97 43.48 -22.21
C LEU A 1063 -28.23 44.74 -22.65
N LEU A 1064 -26.91 44.75 -22.39
CA LEU A 1064 -25.96 45.76 -22.85
C LEU A 1064 -25.00 45.10 -23.84
N ILE A 1065 -25.03 45.53 -25.10
CA ILE A 1065 -24.24 44.93 -26.19
C ILE A 1065 -22.89 45.64 -26.32
N HIS A 1066 -21.80 44.85 -26.33
CA HIS A 1066 -20.43 45.31 -26.54
C HIS A 1066 -19.93 45.11 -27.97
N ASP A 1067 -20.33 44.02 -28.61
CA ASP A 1067 -20.11 43.78 -30.04
C ASP A 1067 -21.15 42.79 -30.61
N ALA A 1068 -21.32 42.77 -31.93
CA ALA A 1068 -22.25 41.87 -32.62
C ALA A 1068 -21.66 41.44 -33.98
N TYR A 1069 -22.20 41.91 -35.11
CA TYR A 1069 -21.56 41.76 -36.40
C TYR A 1069 -20.23 42.54 -36.47
N ARG A 1070 -19.11 41.82 -36.57
CA ARG A 1070 -17.75 42.37 -36.71
C ARG A 1070 -17.30 42.15 -38.16
N PRO A 1071 -16.95 43.17 -38.96
CA PRO A 1071 -16.45 42.95 -40.32
C PRO A 1071 -15.18 42.09 -40.33
N TRP A 1072 -15.02 41.20 -41.32
CA TRP A 1072 -13.87 40.29 -41.37
C TRP A 1072 -12.51 41.00 -41.30
N HIS A 1073 -12.33 42.16 -41.94
CA HIS A 1073 -11.09 42.92 -41.87
C HIS A 1073 -10.76 43.39 -40.45
N VAL A 1074 -11.75 43.68 -39.60
CA VAL A 1074 -11.55 43.98 -38.17
C VAL A 1074 -11.12 42.73 -37.40
N THR A 1075 -11.69 41.55 -37.72
CA THR A 1075 -11.22 40.26 -37.18
C THR A 1075 -9.74 40.04 -37.53
N LYS A 1076 -9.34 40.35 -38.78
CA LYS A 1076 -7.95 40.30 -39.21
C LYS A 1076 -7.06 41.30 -38.47
N MET A 1077 -7.52 42.52 -38.21
CA MET A 1077 -6.77 43.50 -37.40
C MET A 1077 -6.57 43.00 -35.97
N PHE A 1078 -7.60 42.45 -35.32
CA PHE A 1078 -7.51 41.91 -33.96
C PHE A 1078 -6.48 40.79 -33.88
N TRP A 1079 -6.54 39.83 -34.81
CA TRP A 1079 -5.52 38.79 -34.93
C TRP A 1079 -4.13 39.39 -35.16
N ASP A 1080 -3.94 40.21 -36.19
CA ASP A 1080 -2.62 40.76 -36.54
C ASP A 1080 -2.07 41.76 -35.50
N ALA A 1081 -2.90 42.27 -34.58
CA ALA A 1081 -2.49 43.08 -33.42
C ALA A 1081 -2.04 42.25 -32.22
N THR A 1082 -2.63 41.08 -32.01
CA THR A 1082 -2.53 40.33 -30.75
C THR A 1082 -1.25 39.49 -30.66
N PRO A 1083 -0.48 39.58 -29.55
CA PRO A 1083 0.67 38.70 -29.28
C PRO A 1083 0.31 37.20 -29.32
N GLY A 1084 1.33 36.35 -29.49
CA GLY A 1084 1.12 34.90 -29.65
C GLY A 1084 0.44 34.22 -28.46
N GLU A 1085 0.73 34.68 -27.24
CA GLU A 1085 0.21 34.12 -25.98
C GLU A 1085 -1.27 34.45 -25.71
N PHE A 1086 -1.86 35.41 -26.43
CA PHE A 1086 -3.24 35.85 -26.26
C PHE A 1086 -4.15 35.46 -27.43
N LYS A 1087 -3.69 34.57 -28.32
CA LYS A 1087 -4.43 34.21 -29.54
C LYS A 1087 -5.74 33.48 -29.29
N ASP A 1088 -5.89 32.84 -28.13
CA ASP A 1088 -7.10 32.08 -27.78
C ASP A 1088 -8.33 33.00 -27.57
N PHE A 1089 -8.10 34.28 -27.27
CA PHE A 1089 -9.13 35.32 -27.13
C PHE A 1089 -9.44 36.07 -28.45
N VAL A 1090 -8.84 35.69 -29.59
CA VAL A 1090 -9.10 36.34 -30.89
C VAL A 1090 -9.25 35.35 -32.03
N ALA A 1091 -10.37 35.42 -32.75
CA ALA A 1091 -10.65 34.50 -33.85
C ALA A 1091 -9.62 34.59 -34.99
N ASN A 1092 -9.15 33.43 -35.46
CA ASN A 1092 -8.25 33.31 -36.61
C ASN A 1092 -8.95 33.77 -37.91
N PRO A 1093 -8.47 34.82 -38.60
CA PRO A 1093 -9.13 35.35 -39.80
C PRO A 1093 -9.08 34.37 -40.98
N ALA A 1094 -8.23 33.34 -40.96
CA ALA A 1094 -8.22 32.29 -41.98
C ALA A 1094 -9.51 31.43 -41.97
N ASP A 1095 -10.15 31.28 -40.81
CA ASP A 1095 -11.37 30.48 -40.61
C ASP A 1095 -12.66 31.35 -40.57
N GLY A 1096 -12.47 32.67 -40.49
CA GLY A 1096 -13.53 33.62 -40.17
C GLY A 1096 -13.88 33.61 -38.68
N SER A 1097 -15.04 34.16 -38.33
CA SER A 1097 -15.58 34.14 -36.97
C SER A 1097 -17.11 34.12 -37.00
N ARG A 1098 -17.75 33.88 -35.86
CA ARG A 1098 -19.22 33.92 -35.78
C ARG A 1098 -19.75 35.35 -35.84
N HIS A 1099 -18.98 36.32 -35.34
CA HIS A 1099 -19.27 37.75 -35.51
C HIS A 1099 -19.29 38.17 -36.99
N ASN A 1100 -18.28 37.80 -37.80
CA ASN A 1100 -18.29 38.16 -39.23
C ASN A 1100 -19.35 37.40 -40.05
N ARG A 1101 -20.07 36.44 -39.46
CA ARG A 1101 -21.27 35.82 -40.03
C ARG A 1101 -22.58 36.44 -39.52
N GLY A 1102 -22.52 37.38 -38.57
CA GLY A 1102 -23.66 38.02 -37.92
C GLY A 1102 -24.40 37.13 -36.92
N CYS A 1103 -23.74 36.08 -36.42
CA CYS A 1103 -24.33 35.05 -35.56
C CYS A 1103 -23.62 34.90 -34.21
N ALA A 1104 -22.86 35.91 -33.77
CA ALA A 1104 -22.39 36.03 -32.40
C ALA A 1104 -22.67 37.42 -31.84
N VAL A 1105 -22.74 37.50 -30.51
CA VAL A 1105 -22.93 38.74 -29.76
C VAL A 1105 -22.12 38.69 -28.47
N ASP A 1106 -21.43 39.79 -28.20
CA ASP A 1106 -20.72 40.06 -26.94
C ASP A 1106 -21.60 40.97 -26.10
N LEU A 1107 -21.97 40.55 -24.90
CA LEU A 1107 -22.90 41.33 -24.07
C LEU A 1107 -22.75 41.08 -22.57
N THR A 1108 -23.31 42.00 -21.80
CA THR A 1108 -23.50 41.88 -20.35
C THR A 1108 -24.92 42.29 -19.94
N LEU A 1109 -25.22 42.16 -18.65
CA LEU A 1109 -26.45 42.66 -18.06
C LEU A 1109 -26.28 44.13 -17.63
N TYR A 1110 -27.37 44.90 -17.64
CA TYR A 1110 -27.45 46.21 -16.98
C TYR A 1110 -28.70 46.29 -16.09
N ASP A 1111 -28.62 47.03 -15.00
CA ASP A 1111 -29.76 47.29 -14.11
C ASP A 1111 -30.67 48.37 -14.72
N ARG A 1112 -31.97 48.12 -14.85
CA ARG A 1112 -32.88 49.06 -15.53
C ARG A 1112 -33.25 50.29 -14.70
N ALA A 1113 -33.08 50.26 -13.39
CA ALA A 1113 -33.47 51.36 -12.51
C ALA A 1113 -32.39 52.46 -12.45
N THR A 1114 -31.12 52.06 -12.36
CA THR A 1114 -29.93 52.91 -12.39
C THR A 1114 -29.46 53.17 -13.81
N GLY A 1115 -29.60 52.17 -14.69
CA GLY A 1115 -29.06 52.18 -16.03
C GLY A 1115 -27.63 51.66 -16.15
N GLU A 1116 -26.98 51.32 -15.03
CA GLU A 1116 -25.56 50.93 -14.97
C GLU A 1116 -25.32 49.46 -15.36
N PRO A 1117 -24.14 49.12 -15.93
CA PRO A 1117 -23.75 47.73 -16.18
C PRO A 1117 -23.66 46.92 -14.86
N ILE A 1118 -24.10 45.68 -14.90
CA ILE A 1118 -23.90 44.73 -13.80
C ILE A 1118 -22.43 44.30 -13.77
N GLN A 1119 -21.80 44.43 -12.59
CA GLN A 1119 -20.44 43.96 -12.38
C GLN A 1119 -20.39 42.42 -12.39
N MET A 1120 -19.47 41.87 -13.20
CA MET A 1120 -19.23 40.43 -13.35
C MET A 1120 -17.88 40.05 -12.72
N VAL A 1121 -17.45 38.79 -12.88
CA VAL A 1121 -16.18 38.27 -12.31
C VAL A 1121 -14.92 38.82 -13.00
N ALA A 1122 -15.06 39.28 -14.23
CA ALA A 1122 -14.03 39.95 -15.05
C ALA A 1122 -14.64 41.11 -15.82
N GLY A 1123 -13.81 42.02 -16.35
CA GLY A 1123 -14.25 42.98 -17.35
C GLY A 1123 -14.50 42.31 -18.71
N TYR A 1124 -15.28 42.98 -19.58
CA TYR A 1124 -15.29 42.65 -21.01
C TYR A 1124 -13.89 42.89 -21.61
N ASP A 1125 -13.54 42.14 -22.68
CA ASP A 1125 -12.25 42.25 -23.38
C ASP A 1125 -11.01 41.87 -22.51
N GLU A 1126 -11.21 41.27 -21.32
CA GLU A 1126 -10.12 40.88 -20.43
C GLU A 1126 -9.49 39.54 -20.86
N PHE A 1127 -8.20 39.52 -21.21
CA PHE A 1127 -7.51 38.28 -21.59
C PHE A 1127 -6.89 37.60 -20.36
N SER A 1128 -7.74 37.10 -19.47
CA SER A 1128 -7.35 36.35 -18.27
C SER A 1128 -8.28 35.16 -18.01
N PHE A 1129 -7.88 34.24 -17.14
CA PHE A 1129 -8.74 33.10 -16.74
C PHE A 1129 -10.03 33.54 -16.02
N ARG A 1130 -10.11 34.77 -15.53
CA ARG A 1130 -11.35 35.32 -14.93
C ARG A 1130 -12.48 35.45 -15.95
N SER A 1131 -12.14 35.52 -17.23
CA SER A 1131 -13.09 35.65 -18.35
C SER A 1131 -13.79 34.34 -18.70
N PHE A 1132 -13.33 33.20 -18.19
CA PHE A 1132 -13.90 31.91 -18.51
C PHE A 1132 -15.31 31.76 -17.90
N PRO A 1133 -16.29 31.13 -18.59
CA PRO A 1133 -17.67 30.97 -18.10
C PRO A 1133 -17.82 30.21 -16.77
N LEU A 1134 -16.74 29.62 -16.28
CA LEU A 1134 -16.67 28.74 -15.13
C LEU A 1134 -15.73 29.21 -14.02
N TYR A 1135 -15.06 30.35 -14.22
CA TYR A 1135 -14.12 30.90 -13.25
C TYR A 1135 -14.72 30.90 -11.82
N PRO A 1136 -14.04 30.30 -10.83
CA PRO A 1136 -14.62 30.07 -9.51
C PRO A 1136 -14.61 31.31 -8.59
N GLY A 1137 -13.69 32.25 -8.82
CA GLY A 1137 -13.48 33.39 -7.93
C GLY A 1137 -14.59 34.46 -7.97
N GLY A 1138 -14.36 35.56 -7.24
CA GLY A 1138 -15.31 36.67 -7.09
C GLY A 1138 -16.37 36.41 -6.01
N THR A 1139 -17.50 37.11 -6.11
CA THR A 1139 -18.66 36.97 -5.21
C THR A 1139 -19.73 36.02 -5.77
N SER A 1140 -20.56 35.48 -4.88
CA SER A 1140 -21.78 34.75 -5.22
C SER A 1140 -22.65 35.54 -6.20
N ARG A 1141 -22.80 36.85 -5.96
CA ARG A 1141 -23.63 37.75 -6.75
C ARG A 1141 -23.11 37.90 -8.19
N GLN A 1142 -21.82 38.13 -8.39
CA GLN A 1142 -21.19 38.17 -9.72
C GLN A 1142 -21.36 36.82 -10.46
N ARG A 1143 -21.11 35.69 -9.80
CA ARG A 1143 -21.29 34.35 -10.41
C ARG A 1143 -22.75 34.08 -10.75
N TRP A 1144 -23.71 34.47 -9.90
CA TRP A 1144 -25.14 34.32 -10.17
C TRP A 1144 -25.60 35.15 -11.38
N TYR A 1145 -25.13 36.40 -11.53
CA TYR A 1145 -25.47 37.21 -12.70
C TYR A 1145 -24.86 36.66 -14.01
N ARG A 1146 -23.62 36.17 -13.97
CA ARG A 1146 -22.99 35.47 -15.09
C ARG A 1146 -23.77 34.21 -15.49
N ASP A 1147 -24.12 33.38 -14.51
CA ASP A 1147 -24.88 32.15 -14.74
C ASP A 1147 -26.32 32.44 -15.21
N LEU A 1148 -26.95 33.52 -14.72
CA LEU A 1148 -28.24 34.03 -15.22
C LEU A 1148 -28.15 34.47 -16.69
N LEU A 1149 -27.12 35.22 -17.05
CA LEU A 1149 -26.91 35.65 -18.42
C LEU A 1149 -26.77 34.42 -19.34
N ARG A 1150 -25.88 33.49 -18.98
CA ARG A 1150 -25.65 32.25 -19.73
C ARG A 1150 -26.95 31.47 -19.98
N ARG A 1151 -27.66 31.09 -18.90
CA ARG A 1151 -28.89 30.27 -19.02
C ARG A 1151 -30.00 30.98 -19.79
N THR A 1152 -30.08 32.31 -19.71
CA THR A 1152 -31.06 33.09 -20.47
C THR A 1152 -30.76 33.01 -21.97
N MET A 1153 -29.51 33.28 -22.37
CA MET A 1153 -29.08 33.22 -23.78
C MET A 1153 -29.21 31.80 -24.35
N GLU A 1154 -28.76 30.79 -23.61
CA GLU A 1154 -28.86 29.37 -24.01
C GLU A 1154 -30.31 28.91 -24.19
N SER A 1155 -31.24 29.42 -23.37
CA SER A 1155 -32.67 29.15 -23.52
C SER A 1155 -33.30 29.71 -24.81
N GLU A 1156 -32.57 30.54 -25.57
CA GLU A 1156 -32.97 31.11 -26.86
C GLU A 1156 -32.13 30.59 -28.04
N GLY A 1157 -31.34 29.53 -27.85
CA GLY A 1157 -30.60 28.85 -28.91
C GLY A 1157 -29.17 29.35 -29.14
N PHE A 1158 -28.65 30.17 -28.23
CA PHE A 1158 -27.22 30.48 -28.16
C PHE A 1158 -26.42 29.40 -27.42
N ARG A 1159 -25.09 29.52 -27.47
CA ARG A 1159 -24.13 28.83 -26.61
C ARG A 1159 -23.04 29.81 -26.19
N VAL A 1160 -22.63 29.77 -24.93
CA VAL A 1160 -21.47 30.56 -24.48
C VAL A 1160 -20.18 30.05 -25.14
N PHE A 1161 -19.22 30.93 -25.40
CA PHE A 1161 -17.87 30.52 -25.83
C PHE A 1161 -17.03 30.06 -24.63
N GLU A 1162 -16.19 29.05 -24.83
CA GLU A 1162 -15.52 28.34 -23.74
C GLU A 1162 -14.50 29.18 -22.95
N PHE A 1163 -13.98 30.26 -23.55
CA PHE A 1163 -13.01 31.17 -22.93
C PHE A 1163 -13.61 32.50 -22.45
N GLU A 1164 -14.86 32.81 -22.82
CA GLU A 1164 -15.44 34.15 -22.68
C GLU A 1164 -16.90 34.10 -22.20
N TRP A 1165 -17.15 34.51 -20.96
CA TRP A 1165 -18.49 34.47 -20.35
C TRP A 1165 -19.51 35.41 -21.01
N TRP A 1166 -19.05 36.40 -21.77
CA TRP A 1166 -19.86 37.42 -22.46
C TRP A 1166 -20.22 37.06 -23.90
N HIS A 1167 -19.52 36.11 -24.53
CA HIS A 1167 -19.64 35.81 -25.96
C HIS A 1167 -20.66 34.68 -26.18
N PHE A 1168 -21.63 34.92 -27.07
CA PHE A 1168 -22.70 33.97 -27.35
C PHE A 1168 -22.84 33.65 -28.86
N ASP A 1169 -22.60 32.39 -29.22
CA ASP A 1169 -22.75 31.83 -30.57
C ASP A 1169 -24.20 31.38 -30.84
N PHE A 1170 -24.85 31.89 -31.90
CA PHE A 1170 -26.14 31.39 -32.36
C PHE A 1170 -25.99 30.12 -33.23
N GLY A 1171 -26.74 29.06 -32.93
CA GLY A 1171 -26.46 27.70 -33.43
C GLY A 1171 -26.43 27.50 -34.96
N ASP A 1172 -27.08 28.37 -35.74
CA ASP A 1172 -27.15 28.26 -37.21
C ASP A 1172 -25.97 28.94 -37.95
N TRP A 1173 -24.96 29.46 -37.24
CA TRP A 1173 -23.89 30.32 -37.81
C TRP A 1173 -23.17 29.78 -39.05
N ARG A 1174 -22.97 28.46 -39.14
CA ARG A 1174 -22.29 27.80 -40.28
C ARG A 1174 -23.04 27.93 -41.61
N ARG A 1175 -24.32 28.34 -41.58
CA ARG A 1175 -25.16 28.54 -42.78
C ARG A 1175 -25.06 29.94 -43.38
N TYR A 1176 -24.27 30.84 -42.80
CA TYR A 1176 -24.07 32.21 -43.29
C TYR A 1176 -22.62 32.41 -43.72
N ARG A 1177 -22.40 33.15 -44.81
CA ARG A 1177 -21.06 33.46 -45.33
C ARG A 1177 -20.30 34.42 -44.41
N ILE A 1178 -18.98 34.39 -44.47
CA ILE A 1178 -18.10 35.42 -43.92
C ILE A 1178 -18.39 36.75 -44.63
N GLY A 1179 -18.93 37.70 -43.88
CA GLY A 1179 -19.19 39.07 -44.31
C GLY A 1179 -18.02 40.00 -44.04
N ASN A 1180 -17.92 41.05 -44.85
CA ASN A 1180 -16.91 42.10 -44.71
C ASN A 1180 -17.46 43.52 -44.98
N ALA A 1181 -18.79 43.68 -44.91
CA ALA A 1181 -19.43 44.98 -45.08
C ALA A 1181 -19.10 45.87 -43.88
N THR A 1182 -18.88 47.16 -44.14
CA THR A 1182 -18.76 48.19 -43.10
C THR A 1182 -20.14 48.60 -42.58
N PHE A 1183 -20.22 49.21 -41.39
CA PHE A 1183 -21.52 49.60 -40.80
C PHE A 1183 -22.21 50.71 -41.61
N GLU A 1184 -21.44 51.46 -42.39
CA GLU A 1184 -21.88 52.48 -43.32
C GLU A 1184 -22.53 51.91 -44.59
N GLU A 1185 -22.21 50.66 -44.95
CA GLU A 1185 -22.79 49.94 -46.09
C GLU A 1185 -24.08 49.17 -45.72
N LEU A 1186 -24.32 48.96 -44.41
CA LEU A 1186 -25.51 48.29 -43.90
C LEU A 1186 -26.69 49.27 -43.78
N GLN A 1187 -27.79 48.96 -44.49
CA GLN A 1187 -29.05 49.68 -44.35
C GLN A 1187 -29.78 49.24 -43.06
N PRO A 1188 -30.48 50.16 -42.36
CA PRO A 1188 -31.26 49.85 -41.16
C PRO A 1188 -32.52 49.01 -41.44
#